data_AF-A0A3S0J0F0-F1
#
_entry.id   AF-A0A3S0J0F0-F1
#
_cell.length_a   1.000
_cell.length_b   1.000
_cell.length_c   1.000
_cell.angle_alpha   90.00
_cell.angle_beta   90.00
_cell.angle_gamma   90.00
#
_symmetry.space_group_name_H-M   'P 1'
#
loop_
_entity.id
_entity.type
_entity.pdbx_description
1 polymer ?
#
loop_
_entity_poly.entity_id
_entity_poly.type
_entity_poly.pdbx_seq_one_letter_code
_entity_poly.pdbx_strand_id
1 'polypeptide(L)'
;MSSLIATPEFQLNALIAGIALLLMSRASVERISHRMLFGALTALLLLRYAVWRVVATMPPSDLGFGTLFAWVFLCFELTAIVYTLMSIHMLVRRRDNRPQADRGEAALRARGEQVPAVDVFICTYNEELAVLEKTIIAAQAIDYPQLKVWVLDDTRRDWLRDYCERRGVHYARRPDNSHAKAGNLNNGLRLSADVTNAPFILVLDADFAPQREIVYRMLGLFEDRRVGLVQTPQFYYNADPIQHNLRATDSWVDEQRVFFDVLQPAKDAADSAFCVGTSFIVRRDLITAAGGFPVGSVCEDIHTTYLLLRRGHVTRWLGERLSNGLSAESIVDYINQRSRWCLGTVQLALLPNGPLRGAGYSLSARLHFLHGLLHWLGKPFMALIMLAPVLYWYAGVSAFHATPQAFAAYGLPPLMMFWAYSYWISQRRCLPVFSEVSQLVAAMAVTGTLVSAMLRPFGHPFKVTAKGLDRSRTVVHWKLVAVFGGLFVALQGGGASAALGGAALTPGDELNLVWTGIALVLCLGALMACVDLPRPEQEERFPWRARTRVRTAAGEGDSRFVNIAADGALLEGGSLFKRLRVGQPLEVYVDPVGWLPALLAGRSSAGAELRFAGTEAQREHLVSHVFNVVPSHVAVQVRPWRAASALFASAGFRSPDAGFVRLSLRLILLVLAACVLLVVSGCNLTPPMKQPDLTMPSQWPAGAARPAAEPVDWRGFVQDDELRGLISTALSRNRDLRVYAAKAREARAVYAASRASLFPPLGLSAHAQRAQTTPQGSLSPVGNLPSDGSVSNSFDVQAGVTSYELDFFGRQQSGAQQGGSLADAGDRDYAAARMNLVGEVSNAYLTLRADRALLSMADSNAAGLAANADMIGRAKAVGGAAQLDVYRAQSLLQNARVRQEEYRMRVAQDLQGLNVLVGESVPPDTGAARPWPQRSTAQVAPGMPSSLLQRRPDLLAAYARVEAANSGVGAAKAAMLPTISLTALTGGVSRELSTLLSGSNSSWAGVLGVSLPLFDWGRRSANVTASEERLAAAMASYESAAQVALRETANALIADDHLTPQLEAQQARVQALEKVASISRTRFRSGMEDYFSSQDAQRELYAEQQQLIELQLKAAVNMVNLYKAIGGGWGAA
;
A
#
# COMPACT_ATOMS: atom_id res chain seq x y z
N MET A 1 -9.86 -12.51 -1.01
CA MET A 1 -8.60 -12.38 -0.23
C MET A 1 -7.38 -12.89 -0.97
N SER A 2 -7.38 -14.09 -1.59
CA SER A 2 -6.22 -14.61 -2.35
C SER A 2 -5.79 -13.71 -3.51
N SER A 3 -6.74 -13.16 -4.28
CA SER A 3 -6.47 -12.20 -5.35
C SER A 3 -5.91 -10.86 -4.85
N LEU A 4 -6.34 -10.41 -3.67
CA LEU A 4 -5.84 -9.19 -3.02
C LEU A 4 -4.41 -9.38 -2.51
N ILE A 5 -4.17 -10.50 -1.81
CA ILE A 5 -2.84 -10.88 -1.32
C ILE A 5 -1.87 -11.06 -2.50
N ALA A 6 -2.33 -11.41 -3.69
CA ALA A 6 -1.49 -11.52 -4.88
C ALA A 6 -1.12 -10.16 -5.53
N THR A 7 -1.74 -9.05 -5.13
CA THR A 7 -1.40 -7.73 -5.68
C THR A 7 -0.08 -7.22 -5.08
N PRO A 8 0.93 -6.87 -5.90
CA PRO A 8 2.24 -6.41 -5.42
C PRO A 8 2.13 -5.19 -4.50
N GLU A 9 1.18 -4.29 -4.77
CA GLU A 9 0.96 -3.07 -4.00
C GLU A 9 0.46 -3.36 -2.59
N PHE A 10 -0.48 -4.30 -2.44
CA PHE A 10 -0.97 -4.71 -1.12
C PHE A 10 0.12 -5.44 -0.33
N GLN A 11 0.83 -6.39 -0.95
CA GLN A 11 1.93 -7.11 -0.30
C GLN A 11 3.00 -6.15 0.19
N LEU A 12 3.36 -5.15 -0.62
CA LEU A 12 4.37 -4.17 -0.27
C LEU A 12 3.93 -3.28 0.90
N ASN A 13 2.74 -2.68 0.82
CA ASN A 13 2.29 -1.78 1.87
C ASN A 13 2.03 -2.54 3.18
N ALA A 14 1.52 -3.77 3.09
CA ALA A 14 1.36 -4.66 4.24
C ALA A 14 2.72 -5.09 4.84
N LEU A 15 3.74 -5.31 4.00
CA LEU A 15 5.10 -5.64 4.45
C LEU A 15 5.75 -4.45 5.16
N ILE A 16 5.69 -3.24 4.59
CA ILE A 16 6.20 -2.02 5.21
C ILE A 16 5.51 -1.78 6.56
N ALA A 17 4.18 -1.84 6.58
CA ALA A 17 3.42 -1.70 7.82
C ALA A 17 3.78 -2.81 8.83
N GLY A 18 3.84 -4.07 8.39
CA GLY A 18 4.18 -5.22 9.25
C GLY A 18 5.56 -5.12 9.88
N ILE A 19 6.59 -4.78 9.09
CA ILE A 19 7.96 -4.58 9.59
C ILE A 19 8.01 -3.38 10.54
N ALA A 20 7.37 -2.26 10.18
CA ALA A 20 7.32 -1.08 11.04
C ALA A 20 6.67 -1.41 12.39
N LEU A 21 5.54 -2.10 12.39
CA LEU A 21 4.84 -2.54 13.61
C LEU A 21 5.70 -3.46 14.48
N LEU A 22 6.41 -4.41 13.87
CA LEU A 22 7.34 -5.30 14.59
C LEU A 22 8.48 -4.51 15.24
N LEU A 23 9.10 -3.58 14.51
CA LEU A 23 10.19 -2.76 15.03
C LEU A 23 9.72 -1.80 16.13
N MET A 24 8.52 -1.22 16.00
CA MET A 24 7.92 -0.33 17.00
C MET A 24 7.74 -1.01 18.36
N SER A 25 7.54 -2.32 18.39
CA SER A 25 7.40 -3.08 19.66
C SER A 25 8.65 -3.03 20.55
N ARG A 26 9.84 -2.81 19.95
CA ARG A 26 11.12 -2.66 20.65
C ARG A 26 11.70 -1.25 20.59
N ALA A 27 11.02 -0.33 19.91
CA ALA A 27 11.48 1.04 19.76
C ALA A 27 11.12 1.90 20.97
N SER A 28 12.10 2.63 21.48
CA SER A 28 11.88 3.67 22.51
C SER A 28 11.43 4.99 21.89
N VAL A 29 10.36 5.57 22.44
CA VAL A 29 9.84 6.90 22.11
C VAL A 29 10.81 8.01 22.51
N GLU A 30 11.72 7.76 23.46
CA GLU A 30 12.67 8.78 23.94
C GLU A 30 13.75 9.13 22.90
N ARG A 31 14.06 8.20 21.98
CA ARG A 31 15.10 8.39 20.96
C ARG A 31 14.57 9.16 19.75
N ILE A 32 15.26 10.22 19.36
CA ILE A 32 14.89 11.03 18.18
C ILE A 32 14.92 10.23 16.87
N SER A 33 15.92 9.35 16.70
CA SER A 33 16.07 8.53 15.49
C SER A 33 14.86 7.61 15.27
N HIS A 34 14.32 7.02 16.33
CA HIS A 34 13.12 6.19 16.25
C HIS A 34 11.89 7.03 15.86
N ARG A 35 11.70 8.20 16.48
CA ARG A 35 10.59 9.09 16.14
C ARG A 35 10.66 9.57 14.69
N MET A 36 11.87 9.88 14.20
CA MET A 36 12.09 10.24 12.80
C MET A 36 11.78 9.07 11.86
N LEU A 37 12.28 7.87 12.15
CA LEU A 37 12.07 6.70 11.29
C LEU A 37 10.58 6.34 11.18
N PHE A 38 9.90 6.11 12.30
CA PHE A 38 8.48 5.71 12.26
C PHE A 38 7.58 6.86 11.84
N GLY A 39 7.93 8.10 12.19
CA GLY A 39 7.24 9.29 11.68
C GLY A 39 7.34 9.40 10.17
N ALA A 40 8.54 9.27 9.60
CA ALA A 40 8.76 9.33 8.15
C ALA A 40 8.03 8.20 7.41
N LEU A 41 8.03 6.97 7.95
CA LEU A 41 7.29 5.84 7.38
C LEU A 41 5.78 6.10 7.37
N THR A 42 5.21 6.59 8.48
CA THR A 42 3.78 6.96 8.55
C THR A 42 3.46 8.10 7.58
N ALA A 43 4.31 9.14 7.52
CA ALA A 43 4.14 10.26 6.61
C ALA A 43 4.18 9.82 5.13
N LEU A 44 5.10 8.91 4.78
CA LEU A 44 5.21 8.37 3.43
C LEU A 44 3.94 7.62 3.00
N LEU A 45 3.41 6.76 3.87
CA LEU A 45 2.17 6.02 3.59
C LEU A 45 0.96 6.98 3.45
N LEU A 46 0.88 8.01 4.31
CA LEU A 46 -0.17 9.04 4.22
C LEU A 46 -0.07 9.86 2.92
N LEU A 47 1.14 10.24 2.50
CA LEU A 47 1.35 10.95 1.23
C LEU A 47 0.98 10.09 0.03
N ARG A 48 1.36 8.80 0.03
CA ARG A 48 0.97 7.84 -1.02
C ARG A 48 -0.55 7.72 -1.11
N TYR A 49 -1.22 7.65 0.04
CA TYR A 49 -2.68 7.64 0.10
C TYR A 49 -3.30 8.92 -0.44
N ALA A 50 -2.80 10.09 -0.05
CA ALA A 50 -3.29 11.37 -0.55
C ALA A 50 -3.17 11.48 -2.08
N VAL A 51 -2.05 11.05 -2.65
CA VAL A 51 -1.85 11.01 -4.11
C VAL A 51 -2.84 10.05 -4.78
N TRP A 52 -3.00 8.84 -4.23
CA TRP A 52 -3.99 7.88 -4.74
C TRP A 52 -5.42 8.44 -4.69
N ARG A 53 -5.79 9.13 -3.60
CA ARG A 53 -7.10 9.77 -3.46
C ARG A 53 -7.33 10.81 -4.56
N VAL A 54 -6.37 11.69 -4.80
CA VAL A 54 -6.49 12.76 -5.81
C VAL A 54 -6.51 12.19 -7.24
N VAL A 55 -5.63 11.23 -7.54
CA VAL A 55 -5.41 10.78 -8.93
C VAL A 55 -6.40 9.71 -9.38
N ALA A 56 -6.78 8.78 -8.50
CA ALA A 56 -7.45 7.54 -8.90
C ALA A 56 -8.89 7.41 -8.42
N THR A 57 -9.37 8.27 -7.50
CA THR A 57 -10.66 8.05 -6.82
C THR A 57 -11.67 9.18 -6.95
N MET A 58 -11.29 10.25 -7.65
CA MET A 58 -12.17 11.38 -7.90
C MET A 58 -13.12 11.10 -9.07
N PRO A 59 -14.39 11.50 -8.97
CA PRO A 59 -15.33 11.39 -10.08
C PRO A 59 -14.90 12.28 -11.27
N PRO A 60 -15.41 12.00 -12.49
CA PRO A 60 -15.25 12.88 -13.64
C PRO A 60 -15.70 14.31 -13.32
N SER A 61 -15.16 15.31 -14.04
CA SER A 61 -15.42 16.74 -13.77
C SER A 61 -16.81 17.21 -14.24
N ASP A 62 -17.88 16.72 -13.61
CA ASP A 62 -19.23 17.26 -13.73
C ASP A 62 -19.57 18.19 -12.54
N LEU A 63 -20.51 19.11 -12.72
CA LEU A 63 -20.93 20.08 -11.68
C LEU A 63 -22.08 19.54 -10.80
N GLY A 64 -22.23 18.21 -10.72
CA GLY A 64 -23.27 17.54 -9.95
C GLY A 64 -23.04 17.63 -8.43
N PHE A 65 -24.12 17.46 -7.66
CA PHE A 65 -24.06 17.43 -6.19
C PHE A 65 -23.10 16.35 -5.67
N GLY A 66 -23.06 15.17 -6.30
CA GLY A 66 -22.16 14.09 -5.92
C GLY A 66 -20.68 14.47 -6.05
N THR A 67 -20.31 15.14 -7.13
CA THR A 67 -18.94 15.62 -7.36
C THR A 67 -18.57 16.74 -6.41
N LEU A 68 -19.48 17.68 -6.14
CA LEU A 68 -19.27 18.70 -5.09
C LEU A 68 -19.01 18.06 -3.73
N PHE A 69 -19.82 17.07 -3.34
CA PHE A 69 -19.64 16.36 -2.07
C PHE A 69 -18.29 15.64 -1.98
N ALA A 70 -17.88 14.93 -3.04
CA ALA A 70 -16.58 14.25 -3.09
C ALA A 70 -15.40 15.22 -2.95
N TRP A 71 -15.46 16.40 -3.58
CA TRP A 71 -14.44 17.45 -3.42
C TRP A 71 -14.40 18.06 -2.03
N VAL A 72 -15.57 18.35 -1.44
CA VAL A 72 -15.66 18.85 -0.06
C VAL A 72 -15.10 17.80 0.91
N PHE A 73 -15.46 16.53 0.74
CA PHE A 73 -14.94 15.42 1.52
C PHE A 73 -13.42 15.34 1.41
N LEU A 74 -12.87 15.36 0.19
CA LEU A 74 -11.43 15.35 -0.04
C LEU A 74 -10.72 16.55 0.60
N CYS A 75 -11.30 17.76 0.53
CA CYS A 75 -10.71 18.96 1.13
C CYS A 75 -10.53 18.82 2.65
N PHE A 76 -11.56 18.33 3.34
CA PHE A 76 -11.49 18.12 4.79
C PHE A 76 -10.59 16.92 5.15
N GLU A 77 -10.57 15.88 4.32
CA GLU A 77 -9.64 14.75 4.46
C GLU A 77 -8.17 15.20 4.32
N LEU A 78 -7.85 15.98 3.29
CA LEU A 78 -6.52 16.55 3.08
C LEU A 78 -6.13 17.50 4.22
N THR A 79 -7.08 18.25 4.77
CA THR A 79 -6.84 19.08 5.96
C THR A 79 -6.42 18.23 7.16
N ALA A 80 -7.08 17.11 7.41
CA ALA A 80 -6.71 16.16 8.46
C ALA A 80 -5.35 15.48 8.20
N ILE A 81 -5.04 15.15 6.93
CA ILE A 81 -3.73 14.60 6.54
C ILE A 81 -2.63 15.63 6.77
N VAL A 82 -2.81 16.89 6.36
CA VAL A 82 -1.84 17.97 6.58
C VAL A 82 -1.61 18.20 8.08
N TYR A 83 -2.68 18.25 8.89
CA TYR A 83 -2.57 18.31 10.35
C TYR A 83 -1.73 17.15 10.91
N THR A 84 -1.95 15.94 10.41
CA THR A 84 -1.22 14.74 10.86
C THR A 84 0.25 14.80 10.45
N LEU A 85 0.57 15.21 9.22
CA LEU A 85 1.94 15.38 8.74
C LEU A 85 2.69 16.45 9.55
N MET A 86 2.02 17.58 9.86
CA MET A 86 2.59 18.59 10.76
C MET A 86 2.82 18.03 12.17
N SER A 87 1.87 17.25 12.70
CA SER A 87 2.00 16.61 14.00
C SER A 87 3.22 15.68 14.04
N ILE A 88 3.40 14.83 13.01
CA ILE A 88 4.56 13.93 12.89
C ILE A 88 5.86 14.74 12.93
N HIS A 89 5.95 15.83 12.14
CA HIS A 89 7.14 16.68 12.12
C HIS A 89 7.43 17.31 13.48
N MET A 90 6.41 17.86 14.14
CA MET A 90 6.56 18.52 15.44
C MET A 90 6.99 17.52 16.53
N LEU A 91 6.42 16.32 16.51
CA LEU A 91 6.70 15.27 17.49
C LEU A 91 8.10 14.63 17.35
N VAL A 92 8.88 14.99 16.32
CA VAL A 92 10.28 14.57 16.20
C VAL A 92 11.09 15.08 17.39
N ARG A 93 10.87 16.33 17.80
CA ARG A 93 11.58 16.98 18.91
C ARG A 93 10.66 17.09 20.12
N ARG A 94 11.25 16.97 21.30
CA ARG A 94 10.60 17.22 22.59
C ARG A 94 11.63 17.78 23.55
N ARG A 95 11.21 18.68 24.44
CA ARG A 95 12.04 19.23 25.51
C ARG A 95 11.54 18.71 26.85
N ASP A 96 12.48 18.42 27.74
CA ASP A 96 12.21 18.04 29.11
C ASP A 96 12.89 19.05 30.03
N ASN A 97 12.08 19.89 30.69
CA ASN A 97 12.55 20.97 31.54
C ASN A 97 12.71 20.56 33.01
N ARG A 98 12.37 19.32 33.39
CA ARG A 98 12.48 18.84 34.78
C ARG A 98 13.90 18.95 35.34
N PRO A 99 14.98 18.57 34.60
CA PRO A 99 16.35 18.75 35.10
C PRO A 99 16.76 20.23 35.29
N GLN A 100 16.13 21.15 34.57
CA GLN A 100 16.34 22.59 34.78
C GLN A 100 15.54 23.08 36.00
N ALA A 101 14.30 22.60 36.17
CA ALA A 101 13.51 22.87 37.37
C ALA A 101 14.19 22.35 38.65
N ASP A 102 14.77 21.14 38.62
CA ASP A 102 15.51 20.57 39.76
C ASP A 102 16.69 21.46 40.19
N ARG A 103 17.49 21.93 39.22
CA ARG A 103 18.62 22.84 39.48
C ARG A 103 18.14 24.22 39.96
N GLY A 104 17.08 24.74 39.36
CA GLY A 104 16.52 26.04 39.70
C GLY A 104 15.87 26.05 41.09
N GLU A 105 15.14 25.00 41.45
CA GLU A 105 14.62 24.79 42.81
C GLU A 105 15.76 24.74 43.82
N ALA A 106 16.79 23.92 43.59
CA ALA A 106 17.94 23.83 44.49
C ALA A 106 18.62 25.20 44.67
N ALA A 107 18.79 25.96 43.58
CA ALA A 107 19.37 27.30 43.61
C ALA A 107 18.50 28.33 44.35
N LEU A 108 17.17 28.25 44.21
CA LEU A 108 16.24 29.14 44.92
C LEU A 108 16.16 28.79 46.41
N ARG A 109 16.06 27.51 46.77
CA ARG A 109 16.07 27.07 48.17
C ARG A 109 17.38 27.44 48.89
N ALA A 110 18.52 27.39 48.18
CA ALA A 110 19.80 27.83 48.72
C ALA A 110 19.86 29.34 49.06
N ARG A 111 18.99 30.17 48.47
CA ARG A 111 18.88 31.61 48.77
C ARG A 111 18.05 31.90 50.03
N GLY A 112 17.37 30.90 50.60
CA GLY A 112 16.50 31.08 51.76
C GLY A 112 15.44 32.15 51.53
N GLU A 113 15.45 33.20 52.34
CA GLU A 113 14.50 34.32 52.23
C GLU A 113 14.81 35.29 51.07
N GLN A 114 16.00 35.23 50.46
CA GLN A 114 16.43 36.12 49.36
C GLN A 114 15.93 35.64 47.98
N VAL A 115 14.68 35.19 47.91
CA VAL A 115 14.01 34.75 46.69
C VAL A 115 13.04 35.83 46.18
N PRO A 116 12.79 35.93 44.86
CA PRO A 116 11.91 36.97 44.34
C PRO A 116 10.46 36.78 44.84
N ALA A 117 9.77 37.88 45.16
CA ALA A 117 8.38 37.85 45.56
C ALA A 117 7.47 37.32 44.44
N VAL A 118 6.37 36.66 44.83
CA VAL A 118 5.35 36.10 43.92
C VAL A 118 3.95 36.46 44.41
N ASP A 119 3.14 37.02 43.51
CA ASP A 119 1.70 37.15 43.72
C ASP A 119 0.97 35.93 43.15
N VAL A 120 0.00 35.38 43.90
CA VAL A 120 -0.88 34.31 43.43
C VAL A 120 -2.26 34.88 43.16
N PHE A 121 -2.72 34.86 41.91
CA PHE A 121 -4.03 35.33 41.50
C PHE A 121 -4.99 34.16 41.32
N ILE A 122 -6.04 34.10 42.13
CA ILE A 122 -7.13 33.12 42.03
C ILE A 122 -8.33 33.82 41.40
N CYS A 123 -8.65 33.48 40.15
CA CYS A 123 -9.76 34.09 39.42
C CYS A 123 -11.07 33.33 39.67
N THR A 124 -12.15 34.05 40.02
CA THR A 124 -13.45 33.44 40.28
C THR A 124 -14.62 34.26 39.74
N TYR A 125 -15.68 33.57 39.33
CA TYR A 125 -16.93 34.15 38.83
C TYR A 125 -18.14 33.64 39.61
N ASN A 126 -18.46 32.34 39.55
CA ASN A 126 -19.65 31.75 40.16
C ASN A 126 -19.38 30.49 40.99
N GLU A 127 -18.11 30.18 41.27
CA GLU A 127 -17.74 29.00 42.04
C GLU A 127 -18.16 29.13 43.51
N GLU A 128 -18.68 28.05 44.08
CA GLU A 128 -19.11 28.01 45.48
C GLU A 128 -17.93 27.89 46.46
N LEU A 129 -18.20 28.15 47.75
CA LEU A 129 -17.20 28.08 48.80
C LEU A 129 -16.49 26.72 48.83
N ALA A 130 -17.22 25.61 48.65
CA ALA A 130 -16.66 24.26 48.68
C ALA A 130 -15.58 24.01 47.60
N VAL A 131 -15.62 24.76 46.49
CA VAL A 131 -14.60 24.70 45.42
C VAL A 131 -13.48 25.70 45.73
N LEU A 132 -13.83 26.95 46.01
CA LEU A 132 -12.86 28.03 46.25
C LEU A 132 -11.96 27.80 47.46
N GLU A 133 -12.53 27.28 48.55
CA GLU A 133 -11.83 26.97 49.78
C GLU A 133 -10.62 26.06 49.53
N LYS A 134 -10.77 25.04 48.69
CA LYS A 134 -9.71 24.07 48.37
C LYS A 134 -8.51 24.76 47.72
N THR A 135 -8.80 25.64 46.76
CA THR A 135 -7.78 26.41 46.04
C THR A 135 -7.12 27.45 46.93
N ILE A 136 -7.89 28.17 47.74
CA ILE A 136 -7.36 29.19 48.67
C ILE A 136 -6.46 28.54 49.72
N ILE A 137 -6.92 27.48 50.38
CA ILE A 137 -6.14 26.76 51.41
C ILE A 137 -4.86 26.19 50.81
N ALA A 138 -4.94 25.54 49.64
CA ALA A 138 -3.76 24.99 48.98
C ALA A 138 -2.77 26.08 48.53
N ALA A 139 -3.27 27.23 48.05
CA ALA A 139 -2.42 28.37 47.69
C ALA A 139 -1.71 29.00 48.90
N GLN A 140 -2.36 29.04 50.07
CA GLN A 140 -1.71 29.48 51.31
C GLN A 140 -0.66 28.49 51.83
N ALA A 141 -0.79 27.20 51.48
CA ALA A 141 0.13 26.14 51.90
C ALA A 141 1.38 26.01 51.00
N ILE A 142 1.49 26.84 49.95
CA ILE A 142 2.67 26.88 49.07
C ILE A 142 3.92 27.14 49.91
N ASP A 143 4.91 26.26 49.77
CA ASP A 143 6.20 26.33 50.44
C ASP A 143 7.06 27.39 49.73
N TYR A 144 6.83 28.67 50.01
CA TYR A 144 7.62 29.77 49.47
C TYR A 144 7.57 31.02 50.37
N PRO A 145 8.71 31.61 50.77
CA PRO A 145 8.75 32.61 51.85
C PRO A 145 8.19 33.99 51.45
N GLN A 146 8.31 34.39 50.18
CA GLN A 146 7.82 35.69 49.69
C GLN A 146 6.58 35.54 48.79
N LEU A 147 5.48 35.04 49.37
CA LEU A 147 4.25 34.75 48.64
C LEU A 147 3.04 35.56 49.16
N LYS A 148 2.24 36.12 48.25
CA LYS A 148 1.00 36.85 48.58
C LYS A 148 -0.15 36.36 47.72
N VAL A 149 -1.24 35.93 48.35
CA VAL A 149 -2.40 35.36 47.65
C VAL A 149 -3.50 36.42 47.49
N TRP A 150 -4.09 36.46 46.30
CA TRP A 150 -5.14 37.38 45.87
C TRP A 150 -6.31 36.62 45.26
N VAL A 151 -7.51 36.82 45.78
CA VAL A 151 -8.77 36.31 45.21
C VAL A 151 -9.42 37.41 44.40
N LEU A 152 -9.50 37.21 43.09
CA LEU A 152 -10.03 38.16 42.12
C LEU A 152 -11.47 37.78 41.76
N ASP A 153 -12.46 38.53 42.25
CA ASP A 153 -13.88 38.19 42.16
C ASP A 153 -14.67 39.11 41.19
N ASP A 154 -15.22 38.50 40.14
CA ASP A 154 -16.01 39.18 39.10
C ASP A 154 -17.49 39.37 39.47
N THR A 155 -18.02 38.69 40.49
CA THR A 155 -19.45 38.80 40.85
C THR A 155 -19.70 39.52 42.16
N ARG A 156 -18.66 40.05 42.81
CA ARG A 156 -18.76 41.00 43.94
C ARG A 156 -19.49 40.39 45.15
N ARG A 157 -19.09 39.17 45.55
CA ARG A 157 -19.72 38.39 46.61
C ARG A 157 -19.18 38.79 47.98
N ASP A 158 -20.04 39.38 48.82
CA ASP A 158 -19.67 39.83 50.17
C ASP A 158 -19.20 38.67 51.06
N TRP A 159 -19.88 37.51 51.00
CA TRP A 159 -19.47 36.33 51.77
C TRP A 159 -18.05 35.88 51.45
N LEU A 160 -17.59 36.07 50.21
CA LEU A 160 -16.25 35.69 49.77
C LEU A 160 -15.21 36.68 50.27
N ARG A 161 -15.52 37.98 50.27
CA ARG A 161 -14.69 39.02 50.91
C ARG A 161 -14.45 38.66 52.37
N ASP A 162 -15.54 38.38 53.11
CA ASP A 162 -15.47 38.11 54.54
C ASP A 162 -14.70 36.80 54.81
N TYR A 163 -14.82 35.79 53.94
CA TYR A 163 -14.02 34.57 54.01
C TYR A 163 -12.52 34.84 53.76
N CYS A 164 -12.19 35.65 52.75
CA CYS A 164 -10.80 36.03 52.47
C CYS A 164 -10.17 36.82 53.62
N GLU A 165 -10.92 37.73 54.24
CA GLU A 165 -10.47 38.50 55.41
C GLU A 165 -10.16 37.58 56.60
N ARG A 166 -11.06 36.64 56.93
CA ARG A 166 -10.79 35.63 58.00
C ARG A 166 -9.56 34.79 57.73
N ARG A 167 -9.27 34.50 56.46
CA ARG A 167 -8.12 33.69 56.04
C ARG A 167 -6.84 34.52 55.85
N GLY A 168 -6.88 35.85 55.96
CA GLY A 168 -5.72 36.72 55.74
C GLY A 168 -5.25 36.76 54.28
N VAL A 169 -6.18 36.62 53.33
CA VAL A 169 -5.93 36.64 51.87
C VAL A 169 -6.44 37.95 51.28
N HIS A 170 -5.74 38.51 50.28
CA HIS A 170 -6.21 39.75 49.65
C HIS A 170 -7.43 39.49 48.77
N TYR A 171 -8.47 40.30 48.92
CA TYR A 171 -9.67 40.25 48.07
C TYR A 171 -9.70 41.44 47.11
N ALA A 172 -9.93 41.18 45.83
CA ALA A 172 -10.06 42.19 44.81
C ALA A 172 -11.38 42.03 44.05
N ARG A 173 -12.11 43.14 43.89
CA ARG A 173 -13.31 43.25 43.05
C ARG A 173 -13.19 44.43 42.09
N ARG A 174 -13.99 44.44 41.03
CA ARG A 174 -14.03 45.52 40.03
C ARG A 174 -15.45 46.00 39.72
N PRO A 175 -15.61 47.23 39.20
CA PRO A 175 -16.93 47.84 38.99
C PRO A 175 -17.72 47.21 37.83
N ASP A 176 -17.05 46.69 36.80
CA ASP A 176 -17.69 46.04 35.64
C ASP A 176 -17.17 44.62 35.41
N ASN A 177 -17.83 43.87 34.51
CA ASN A 177 -17.40 42.53 34.10
C ASN A 177 -16.84 42.53 32.67
N SER A 178 -16.25 43.65 32.24
CA SER A 178 -15.71 43.81 30.89
C SER A 178 -14.58 42.80 30.64
N HIS A 179 -14.52 42.20 29.45
CA HIS A 179 -13.44 41.29 29.06
C HIS A 179 -13.22 40.06 29.98
N ALA A 180 -14.25 39.64 30.74
CA ALA A 180 -14.25 38.43 31.57
C ALA A 180 -12.94 38.26 32.38
N LYS A 181 -12.37 37.05 32.41
CA LYS A 181 -11.17 36.71 33.18
C LYS A 181 -9.96 37.60 32.88
N ALA A 182 -9.71 37.97 31.62
CA ALA A 182 -8.62 38.86 31.26
C ALA A 182 -8.74 40.24 31.93
N GLY A 183 -9.96 40.78 31.95
CA GLY A 183 -10.23 42.05 32.64
C GLY A 183 -10.08 41.93 34.16
N ASN A 184 -10.46 40.79 34.74
CA ASN A 184 -10.28 40.53 36.18
C ASN A 184 -8.78 40.44 36.55
N LEU A 185 -7.99 39.71 35.75
CA LEU A 185 -6.54 39.64 35.87
C LEU A 185 -5.88 41.01 35.76
N ASN A 186 -6.32 41.87 34.82
CA ASN A 186 -5.81 43.23 34.69
C ASN A 186 -6.15 44.13 35.88
N ASN A 187 -7.33 43.95 36.49
CA ASN A 187 -7.66 44.63 37.73
C ASN A 187 -6.76 44.17 38.89
N GLY A 188 -6.53 42.85 39.01
CA GLY A 188 -5.58 42.28 39.96
C GLY A 188 -4.15 42.77 39.74
N LEU A 189 -3.69 42.82 38.48
CA LEU A 189 -2.37 43.33 38.09
C LEU A 189 -2.16 44.78 38.57
N ARG A 190 -3.19 45.63 38.40
CA ARG A 190 -3.18 47.02 38.87
C ARG A 190 -3.14 47.10 40.40
N LEU A 191 -4.05 46.42 41.10
CA LEU A 191 -4.17 46.53 42.56
C LEU A 191 -2.96 45.95 43.31
N SER A 192 -2.44 44.82 42.84
CA SER A 192 -1.23 44.22 43.43
C SER A 192 0.04 45.03 43.18
N ALA A 193 0.09 45.86 42.12
CA ALA A 193 1.24 46.72 41.87
C ALA A 193 1.43 47.77 42.99
N ASP A 194 0.34 48.23 43.61
CA ASP A 194 0.38 49.21 44.69
C ASP A 194 0.69 48.59 46.06
N VAL A 195 0.50 47.26 46.22
CA VAL A 195 0.62 46.57 47.51
C VAL A 195 1.89 45.72 47.61
N THR A 196 2.16 44.88 46.62
CA THR A 196 3.25 43.89 46.64
C THR A 196 4.26 44.12 45.51
N ASN A 197 3.78 44.54 44.35
CA ASN A 197 4.55 44.72 43.12
C ASN A 197 5.48 43.53 42.79
N ALA A 198 5.01 42.30 43.05
CA ALA A 198 5.84 41.12 42.92
C ALA A 198 6.31 40.93 41.45
N PRO A 199 7.60 40.63 41.18
CA PRO A 199 8.11 40.49 39.82
C PRO A 199 7.47 39.32 39.04
N PHE A 200 6.86 38.36 39.73
CA PHE A 200 6.21 37.20 39.14
C PHE A 200 4.79 37.04 39.65
N ILE A 201 3.91 36.55 38.77
CA ILE A 201 2.50 36.32 39.08
C ILE A 201 2.16 34.88 38.73
N LEU A 202 1.76 34.08 39.71
CA LEU A 202 1.15 32.77 39.54
C LEU A 202 -0.36 32.95 39.34
N VAL A 203 -0.91 32.46 38.23
CA VAL A 203 -2.35 32.54 37.96
C VAL A 203 -2.98 31.16 38.14
N LEU A 204 -4.07 31.12 38.91
CA LEU A 204 -4.88 29.93 39.20
C LEU A 204 -6.35 30.22 38.92
N ASP A 205 -7.04 29.24 38.36
CA ASP A 205 -8.50 29.18 38.35
C ASP A 205 -9.04 28.79 39.74
N ALA A 206 -10.26 29.24 40.04
CA ALA A 206 -10.96 28.96 41.29
C ALA A 206 -11.01 27.48 41.70
N ASP A 207 -10.97 26.57 40.72
CA ASP A 207 -11.07 25.13 40.93
C ASP A 207 -9.72 24.39 40.82
N PHE A 208 -8.58 25.09 40.79
CA PHE A 208 -7.25 24.52 40.70
C PHE A 208 -6.43 24.71 41.97
N ALA A 209 -6.36 23.65 42.79
CA ALA A 209 -5.55 23.62 44.00
C ALA A 209 -4.07 23.34 43.68
N PRO A 210 -3.12 24.24 44.01
CA PRO A 210 -1.70 24.05 43.74
C PRO A 210 -1.03 23.08 44.74
N GLN A 211 0.05 22.43 44.31
CA GLN A 211 0.97 21.69 45.19
C GLN A 211 1.95 22.64 45.88
N ARG A 212 2.53 22.20 47.00
CA ARG A 212 3.33 23.06 47.88
C ARG A 212 4.58 23.60 47.17
N GLU A 213 5.18 22.80 46.31
CA GLU A 213 6.43 23.10 45.62
C GLU A 213 6.26 23.91 44.32
N ILE A 214 5.03 24.20 43.87
CA ILE A 214 4.74 24.74 42.53
C ILE A 214 5.61 25.94 42.14
N VAL A 215 5.81 26.89 43.06
CA VAL A 215 6.55 28.12 42.82
C VAL A 215 8.04 27.84 42.62
N TYR A 216 8.66 27.06 43.51
CA TYR A 216 10.08 26.72 43.39
C TYR A 216 10.38 26.00 42.08
N ARG A 217 9.55 25.01 41.72
CA ARG A 217 9.70 24.23 40.49
C ARG A 217 9.62 25.11 39.24
N MET A 218 8.64 26.01 39.19
CA MET A 218 8.40 26.85 38.02
C MET A 218 9.37 28.03 37.91
N LEU A 219 9.71 28.69 39.03
CA LEU A 219 10.61 29.85 39.02
C LEU A 219 12.03 29.49 38.56
N GLY A 220 12.45 28.24 38.76
CA GLY A 220 13.74 27.75 38.28
C GLY A 220 13.97 27.91 36.77
N LEU A 221 12.90 28.01 35.98
CA LEU A 221 12.98 28.17 34.53
C LEU A 221 13.19 29.63 34.07
N PHE A 222 12.99 30.61 34.96
CA PHE A 222 13.16 32.04 34.66
C PHE A 222 14.61 32.53 34.76
N GLU A 223 15.57 31.63 34.99
CA GLU A 223 17.00 31.94 34.86
C GLU A 223 17.36 32.39 33.42
N ASP A 224 16.68 31.83 32.40
CA ASP A 224 16.73 32.34 31.03
C ASP A 224 15.84 33.60 30.92
N ARG A 225 16.47 34.77 30.76
CA ARG A 225 15.80 36.07 30.66
C ARG A 225 14.80 36.17 29.50
N ARG A 226 14.88 35.30 28.50
CA ARG A 226 13.90 35.26 27.40
C ARG A 226 12.57 34.69 27.84
N VAL A 227 12.54 33.89 28.91
CA VAL A 227 11.33 33.21 29.39
C VAL A 227 10.38 34.24 29.99
N GLY A 228 9.26 34.45 29.33
CA GLY A 228 8.21 35.36 29.81
C GLY A 228 7.12 34.66 30.61
N LEU A 229 6.90 33.37 30.36
CA LEU A 229 5.85 32.57 30.98
C LEU A 229 6.28 31.10 31.09
N VAL A 230 5.97 30.48 32.22
CA VAL A 230 6.13 29.04 32.47
C VAL A 230 4.75 28.45 32.75
N GLN A 231 4.37 27.42 32.00
CA GLN A 231 3.08 26.73 32.10
C GLN A 231 3.28 25.30 32.61
N THR A 232 2.39 24.84 33.49
CA THR A 232 2.32 23.42 33.93
C THR A 232 1.05 22.73 33.42
N PRO A 233 1.00 21.39 33.37
CA PRO A 233 -0.21 20.63 33.03
C PRO A 233 -1.43 20.96 33.88
N GLN A 234 -2.57 21.11 33.21
CA GLN A 234 -3.87 20.99 33.86
C GLN A 234 -4.13 19.52 34.13
N PHE A 235 -4.01 19.12 35.39
CA PHE A 235 -4.31 17.76 35.82
C PHE A 235 -5.64 17.76 36.56
N TYR A 236 -6.60 16.96 36.10
CA TYR A 236 -7.92 16.86 36.71
C TYR A 236 -8.01 15.67 37.65
N TYR A 237 -8.60 15.88 38.82
CA TYR A 237 -8.81 14.82 39.80
C TYR A 237 -10.22 14.20 39.71
N ASN A 238 -11.08 14.59 38.78
CA ASN A 238 -12.32 13.87 38.50
C ASN A 238 -12.32 13.37 37.05
N ALA A 239 -13.07 12.30 36.79
CA ALA A 239 -13.24 11.77 35.44
C ALA A 239 -13.99 12.78 34.56
N ASP A 240 -13.54 12.92 33.31
CA ASP A 240 -14.31 13.68 32.33
C ASP A 240 -15.68 13.00 32.06
N PRO A 241 -16.68 13.73 31.57
CA PRO A 241 -18.04 13.21 31.49
C PRO A 241 -18.13 12.03 30.50
N ILE A 242 -17.30 11.97 29.46
CA ILE A 242 -17.31 10.85 28.51
C ILE A 242 -16.71 9.61 29.16
N GLN A 243 -15.57 9.74 29.86
CA GLN A 243 -15.00 8.63 30.64
C GLN A 243 -15.98 8.09 31.68
N HIS A 244 -16.66 9.00 32.40
CA HIS A 244 -17.62 8.64 33.44
C HIS A 244 -18.85 7.93 32.86
N ASN A 245 -19.47 8.50 31.82
CA ASN A 245 -20.68 7.96 31.20
C ASN A 245 -20.43 6.60 30.53
N LEU A 246 -19.21 6.38 29.99
CA LEU A 246 -18.79 5.09 29.43
C LEU A 246 -18.19 4.11 30.47
N ARG A 247 -18.22 4.46 31.77
CA ARG A 247 -17.66 3.65 32.88
C ARG A 247 -16.18 3.29 32.70
N ALA A 248 -15.42 4.15 32.05
CA ALA A 248 -14.06 3.88 31.60
C ALA A 248 -12.95 4.61 32.40
N THR A 249 -13.27 5.29 33.49
CA THR A 249 -12.37 6.14 34.32
C THR A 249 -10.99 5.50 34.60
N ASP A 250 -10.96 4.25 35.06
CA ASP A 250 -9.70 3.58 35.48
C ASP A 250 -8.96 2.90 34.32
N SER A 251 -9.47 3.03 33.10
CA SER A 251 -9.04 2.24 31.94
C SER A 251 -8.72 3.06 30.70
N TRP A 252 -9.18 4.29 30.63
CA TRP A 252 -8.99 5.19 29.49
C TRP A 252 -8.47 6.53 29.97
N VAL A 253 -7.46 7.06 29.28
CA VAL A 253 -6.84 8.36 29.57
C VAL A 253 -7.68 9.46 28.94
N ASP A 254 -7.87 10.58 29.64
CA ASP A 254 -8.64 11.71 29.09
C ASP A 254 -7.92 12.30 27.88
N GLU A 255 -8.70 12.82 26.93
CA GLU A 255 -8.20 13.29 25.63
C GLU A 255 -7.17 14.42 25.77
N GLN A 256 -7.31 15.28 26.79
CA GLN A 256 -6.45 16.43 27.01
C GLN A 256 -5.02 16.02 27.41
N ARG A 257 -4.81 14.82 27.98
CA ARG A 257 -3.45 14.34 28.30
C ARG A 257 -2.56 14.19 27.09
N VAL A 258 -3.11 13.90 25.92
CA VAL A 258 -2.30 13.83 24.70
C VAL A 258 -1.74 15.22 24.38
N PHE A 259 -2.56 16.25 24.57
CA PHE A 259 -2.11 17.63 24.40
C PHE A 259 -1.04 18.01 25.42
N PHE A 260 -1.26 17.76 26.72
CA PHE A 260 -0.33 18.16 27.77
C PHE A 260 0.96 17.31 27.85
N ASP A 261 0.84 15.98 27.76
CA ASP A 261 2.00 15.09 27.97
C ASP A 261 2.81 14.87 26.68
N VAL A 262 2.24 15.14 25.50
CA VAL A 262 2.86 14.78 24.21
C VAL A 262 3.07 16.00 23.33
N LEU A 263 2.03 16.80 23.08
CA LEU A 263 2.13 17.96 22.18
C LEU A 263 2.85 19.15 22.82
N GLN A 264 2.54 19.52 24.07
CA GLN A 264 3.18 20.67 24.73
C GLN A 264 4.71 20.55 24.85
N PRO A 265 5.31 19.39 25.23
CA PRO A 265 6.76 19.21 25.20
C PRO A 265 7.37 19.37 23.80
N ALA A 266 6.63 19.02 22.75
CA ALA A 266 7.06 19.22 21.37
C ALA A 266 6.99 20.70 20.96
N LYS A 267 5.92 21.41 21.35
CA LYS A 267 5.79 22.85 21.14
C LYS A 267 6.85 23.65 21.90
N ASP A 268 7.19 23.22 23.11
CA ASP A 268 8.26 23.80 23.92
C ASP A 268 9.65 23.61 23.32
N ALA A 269 9.90 22.46 22.67
CA ALA A 269 11.14 22.24 21.91
C ALA A 269 11.33 23.24 20.75
N ALA A 270 10.24 23.90 20.34
CA ALA A 270 10.19 24.94 19.32
C ALA A 270 9.95 26.34 19.92
N ASP A 271 10.14 26.50 21.24
CA ASP A 271 9.99 27.75 21.99
C ASP A 271 8.58 28.39 21.90
N SER A 272 7.54 27.57 21.78
CA SER A 272 6.16 28.01 21.53
C SER A 272 5.11 27.27 22.38
N ALA A 273 5.46 26.87 23.61
CA ALA A 273 4.52 26.24 24.54
C ALA A 273 3.31 27.14 24.80
N PHE A 274 2.09 26.59 24.82
CA PHE A 274 0.89 27.42 25.02
C PHE A 274 0.57 27.56 26.49
N CYS A 275 0.27 28.80 26.91
CA CYS A 275 -0.47 29.07 28.12
C CYS A 275 -1.92 28.59 27.95
N VAL A 276 -2.41 27.84 28.93
CA VAL A 276 -3.77 27.25 28.95
C VAL A 276 -4.66 27.81 30.05
N GLY A 277 -4.26 28.94 30.64
CA GLY A 277 -5.13 29.79 31.44
C GLY A 277 -5.08 29.59 32.93
N THR A 278 -4.49 28.51 33.44
CA THR A 278 -4.28 28.28 34.89
C THR A 278 -2.93 27.61 35.13
N SER A 279 -2.44 27.65 36.36
CA SER A 279 -1.19 27.01 36.80
C SER A 279 0.03 27.45 35.99
N PHE A 280 0.09 28.76 35.70
CA PHE A 280 1.20 29.38 34.99
C PHE A 280 1.77 30.55 35.79
N ILE A 281 3.09 30.75 35.68
CA ILE A 281 3.77 31.94 36.19
C ILE A 281 4.13 32.83 35.00
N VAL A 282 3.89 34.13 35.13
CA VAL A 282 4.25 35.14 34.13
C VAL A 282 5.09 36.26 34.77
N ARG A 283 6.02 36.84 34.01
CA ARG A 283 6.78 38.01 34.48
C ARG A 283 5.92 39.27 34.43
N ARG A 284 5.84 39.99 35.55
CA ARG A 284 5.04 41.21 35.70
C ARG A 284 5.52 42.32 34.76
N ASP A 285 6.83 42.55 34.69
CA ASP A 285 7.42 43.59 33.83
C ASP A 285 7.02 43.43 32.36
N LEU A 286 7.04 42.18 31.86
CA LEU A 286 6.72 41.88 30.47
C LEU A 286 5.23 42.03 30.15
N ILE A 287 4.34 41.56 31.03
CA ILE A 287 2.89 41.67 30.80
C ILE A 287 2.42 43.12 30.96
N THR A 288 2.97 43.87 31.92
CA THR A 288 2.67 45.30 32.08
C THR A 288 3.17 46.11 30.89
N ALA A 289 4.41 45.88 30.43
CA ALA A 289 4.92 46.49 29.20
C ALA A 289 4.11 46.09 27.95
N ALA A 290 3.37 44.98 28.02
CA ALA A 290 2.50 44.54 26.96
C ALA A 290 1.14 45.25 26.91
N GLY A 291 0.79 46.05 27.93
CA GLY A 291 -0.51 46.67 28.12
C GLY A 291 -1.47 45.84 28.99
N GLY A 292 -0.95 44.83 29.70
CA GLY A 292 -1.72 43.88 30.50
C GLY A 292 -2.04 42.58 29.76
N PHE A 293 -2.84 41.73 30.40
CA PHE A 293 -3.41 40.53 29.81
C PHE A 293 -4.34 40.89 28.64
N PRO A 294 -4.25 40.18 27.51
CA PRO A 294 -4.92 40.59 26.28
C PRO A 294 -6.42 40.26 26.26
N VAL A 295 -7.22 41.16 25.69
CA VAL A 295 -8.70 41.10 25.74
C VAL A 295 -9.40 40.85 24.39
N GLY A 296 -8.63 40.71 23.30
CA GLY A 296 -9.16 40.65 21.93
C GLY A 296 -9.73 39.30 21.47
N SER A 297 -9.63 38.26 22.30
CA SER A 297 -10.15 36.91 22.03
C SER A 297 -10.79 36.38 23.30
N VAL A 298 -11.80 35.49 23.16
CA VAL A 298 -12.39 34.77 24.30
C VAL A 298 -11.44 33.79 24.98
N CYS A 299 -10.27 33.52 24.38
CA CYS A 299 -9.17 32.75 24.95
C CYS A 299 -7.97 33.68 25.19
N GLU A 300 -8.00 34.40 26.30
CA GLU A 300 -6.96 35.35 26.70
C GLU A 300 -5.61 34.68 26.98
N ASP A 301 -5.64 33.42 27.35
CA ASP A 301 -4.51 32.58 27.73
C ASP A 301 -3.56 32.28 26.56
N ILE A 302 -4.07 31.67 25.49
CA ILE A 302 -3.29 31.45 24.28
C ILE A 302 -2.90 32.80 23.66
N HIS A 303 -3.77 33.81 23.75
CA HIS A 303 -3.43 35.16 23.30
C HIS A 303 -2.25 35.75 24.10
N THR A 304 -2.15 35.50 25.41
CA THR A 304 -1.01 35.91 26.24
C THR A 304 0.29 35.30 25.74
N THR A 305 0.25 34.02 25.34
CA THR A 305 1.40 33.35 24.72
C THR A 305 1.87 34.11 23.48
N TYR A 306 0.98 34.36 22.53
CA TYR A 306 1.34 35.04 21.28
C TYR A 306 1.63 36.54 21.47
N LEU A 307 1.15 37.17 22.53
CA LEU A 307 1.53 38.52 22.91
C LEU A 307 3.02 38.59 23.33
N LEU A 308 3.47 37.62 24.11
CA LEU A 308 4.86 37.51 24.56
C LEU A 308 5.79 37.08 23.41
N LEU A 309 5.39 36.09 22.61
CA LEU A 309 6.17 35.63 21.45
C LEU A 309 6.41 36.76 20.44
N ARG A 310 5.40 37.62 20.21
CA ARG A 310 5.52 38.78 19.32
C ARG A 310 6.58 39.78 19.77
N ARG A 311 6.83 39.86 21.08
CA ARG A 311 7.83 40.75 21.69
C ARG A 311 9.20 40.08 21.85
N GLY A 312 9.41 38.91 21.27
CA GLY A 312 10.69 38.20 21.30
C GLY A 312 10.94 37.38 22.57
N HIS A 313 9.95 37.26 23.46
CA HIS A 313 10.03 36.37 24.61
C HIS A 313 9.62 34.95 24.23
N VAL A 314 9.96 33.99 25.07
CA VAL A 314 9.59 32.57 24.89
C VAL A 314 8.73 32.10 26.05
N THR A 315 7.92 31.10 25.78
CA THR A 315 7.14 30.39 26.80
C THR A 315 7.74 29.02 27.04
N ARG A 316 7.61 28.52 28.28
CA ARG A 316 8.18 27.25 28.70
C ARG A 316 7.11 26.31 29.25
N TRP A 317 7.26 25.03 28.95
CA TRP A 317 6.41 23.98 29.48
C TRP A 317 7.15 23.17 30.55
N LEU A 318 6.59 23.07 31.76
CA LEU A 318 7.07 22.17 32.80
C LEU A 318 6.10 21.01 32.95
N GLY A 319 6.47 19.83 32.46
CA GLY A 319 5.63 18.62 32.43
C GLY A 319 5.44 17.93 33.78
N GLU A 320 5.17 18.69 34.85
CA GLU A 320 4.96 18.21 36.21
C GLU A 320 3.54 18.51 36.69
N ARG A 321 2.96 17.60 37.46
CA ARG A 321 1.59 17.75 37.96
C ARG A 321 1.59 18.57 39.25
N LEU A 322 1.74 19.88 39.13
CA LEU A 322 1.90 20.78 40.27
C LEU A 322 0.60 21.45 40.72
N SER A 323 -0.55 21.06 40.14
CA SER A 323 -1.87 21.54 40.54
C SER A 323 -2.93 20.52 40.18
N ASN A 324 -4.01 20.48 40.95
CA ASN A 324 -5.12 19.55 40.82
C ASN A 324 -6.43 20.33 40.59
N GLY A 325 -7.06 20.11 39.44
CA GLY A 325 -8.25 20.83 38.98
C GLY A 325 -9.52 19.98 38.86
N LEU A 326 -10.67 20.64 38.66
CA LEU A 326 -11.95 19.99 38.40
C LEU A 326 -12.33 20.06 36.89
N SER A 327 -12.45 18.89 36.25
CA SER A 327 -12.95 18.71 34.89
C SER A 327 -14.45 18.96 34.81
N ALA A 328 -14.97 19.15 33.59
CA ALA A 328 -16.39 19.29 33.34
C ALA A 328 -17.18 18.07 33.86
N GLU A 329 -18.30 18.32 34.51
CA GLU A 329 -19.11 17.26 35.15
C GLU A 329 -20.27 16.78 34.27
N SER A 330 -20.63 17.54 33.23
CA SER A 330 -21.66 17.19 32.25
C SER A 330 -21.15 17.25 30.82
N ILE A 331 -21.75 16.46 29.93
CA ILE A 331 -21.36 16.46 28.51
C ILE A 331 -21.59 17.82 27.82
N VAL A 332 -22.59 18.58 28.27
CA VAL A 332 -22.91 19.91 27.71
C VAL A 332 -21.82 20.92 28.09
N ASP A 333 -21.36 20.90 29.34
CA ASP A 333 -20.27 21.77 29.79
C ASP A 333 -18.97 21.46 29.06
N TYR A 334 -18.69 20.17 28.85
CA TYR A 334 -17.56 19.67 28.07
C TYR A 334 -17.59 20.16 26.61
N ILE A 335 -18.77 20.16 25.97
CA ILE A 335 -18.96 20.66 24.61
C ILE A 335 -18.78 22.19 24.57
N ASN A 336 -19.39 22.92 25.50
CA ASN A 336 -19.32 24.38 25.57
C ASN A 336 -17.89 24.88 25.77
N GLN A 337 -17.07 24.19 26.58
CA GLN A 337 -15.65 24.51 26.75
C GLN A 337 -14.89 24.41 25.40
N ARG A 338 -15.07 23.32 24.67
CA ARG A 338 -14.40 23.11 23.37
C ARG A 338 -14.85 24.09 22.29
N SER A 339 -16.14 24.41 22.25
CA SER A 339 -16.65 25.43 21.33
C SER A 339 -16.03 26.80 21.62
N ARG A 340 -15.85 27.18 22.89
CA ARG A 340 -15.15 28.42 23.27
C ARG A 340 -13.68 28.41 22.84
N TRP A 341 -12.97 27.30 23.06
CA TRP A 341 -11.56 27.17 22.63
C TRP A 341 -11.39 27.25 21.11
N CYS A 342 -12.30 26.62 20.36
CA CYS A 342 -12.37 26.73 18.91
C CYS A 342 -12.56 28.19 18.48
N LEU A 343 -13.60 28.85 19.01
CA LEU A 343 -13.92 30.24 18.68
C LEU A 343 -12.75 31.18 19.01
N GLY A 344 -12.15 31.06 20.19
CA GLY A 344 -11.03 31.90 20.60
C GLY A 344 -9.77 31.71 19.76
N THR A 345 -9.50 30.48 19.30
CA THR A 345 -8.40 30.18 18.38
C THR A 345 -8.64 30.83 17.01
N VAL A 346 -9.87 30.73 16.48
CA VAL A 346 -10.25 31.38 15.21
C VAL A 346 -10.19 32.91 15.31
N GLN A 347 -10.71 33.48 16.39
CA GLN A 347 -10.62 34.92 16.65
C GLN A 347 -9.17 35.39 16.66
N LEU A 348 -8.28 34.68 17.37
CA LEU A 348 -6.85 35.00 17.42
C LEU A 348 -6.19 34.91 16.03
N ALA A 349 -6.60 33.96 15.19
CA ALA A 349 -6.13 33.83 13.81
C ALA A 349 -6.53 35.04 12.94
N LEU A 350 -7.68 35.65 13.21
CA LEU A 350 -8.26 36.75 12.43
C LEU A 350 -7.84 38.14 12.93
N LEU A 351 -7.33 38.26 14.16
CA LEU A 351 -6.83 39.52 14.72
C LEU A 351 -5.74 40.13 13.82
N PRO A 352 -5.73 41.45 13.57
CA PRO A 352 -4.70 42.11 12.75
C PRO A 352 -3.28 41.85 13.25
N ASN A 353 -3.13 41.82 14.57
CA ASN A 353 -1.87 41.56 15.27
C ASN A 353 -1.65 40.07 15.61
N GLY A 354 -2.53 39.18 15.15
CA GLY A 354 -2.47 37.75 15.44
C GLY A 354 -1.35 37.02 14.69
N PRO A 355 -1.06 35.77 15.04
CA PRO A 355 0.07 35.00 14.51
C PRO A 355 0.03 34.69 13.01
N LEU A 356 -1.14 34.75 12.35
CA LEU A 356 -1.22 34.56 10.89
C LEU A 356 -0.91 35.83 10.10
N ARG A 357 -1.25 37.02 10.61
CA ARG A 357 -1.18 38.30 9.88
C ARG A 357 -0.16 39.30 10.44
N GLY A 358 0.02 39.32 11.76
CA GLY A 358 0.88 40.28 12.46
C GLY A 358 2.38 40.00 12.25
N ALA A 359 3.20 41.06 12.33
CA ALA A 359 4.67 40.96 12.31
C ALA A 359 5.25 40.65 13.72
N GLY A 360 6.49 40.16 13.77
CA GLY A 360 7.20 39.85 15.02
C GLY A 360 7.19 38.38 15.45
N TYR A 361 6.56 37.49 14.66
CA TYR A 361 6.53 36.05 14.92
C TYR A 361 7.56 35.29 14.08
N SER A 362 8.26 34.34 14.70
CA SER A 362 9.10 33.38 13.98
C SER A 362 8.26 32.44 13.12
N LEU A 363 8.84 31.89 12.03
CA LEU A 363 8.16 30.90 11.19
C LEU A 363 7.69 29.69 12.02
N SER A 364 8.52 29.24 12.97
CA SER A 364 8.19 28.16 13.90
C SER A 364 6.91 28.46 14.69
N ALA A 365 6.81 29.64 15.30
CA ALA A 365 5.63 30.05 16.06
C ALA A 365 4.36 30.09 15.18
N ARG A 366 4.48 30.57 13.93
CA ARG A 366 3.37 30.58 12.97
C ARG A 366 2.90 29.17 12.61
N LEU A 367 3.82 28.26 12.33
CA LEU A 367 3.51 26.87 12.01
C LEU A 367 2.88 26.15 13.22
N HIS A 368 3.35 26.45 14.44
CA HIS A 368 2.80 25.87 15.67
C HIS A 368 1.39 26.37 15.98
N PHE A 369 1.09 27.63 15.66
CA PHE A 369 -0.26 28.18 15.69
C PHE A 369 -1.15 27.53 14.63
N LEU A 370 -0.67 27.49 13.37
CA LEU A 370 -1.40 26.90 12.24
C LEU A 370 -1.74 25.43 12.52
N HIS A 371 -0.82 24.66 13.11
CA HIS A 371 -1.09 23.29 13.56
C HIS A 371 -2.28 23.21 14.54
N GLY A 372 -2.34 24.11 15.52
CA GLY A 372 -3.46 24.19 16.46
C GLY A 372 -4.77 24.64 15.79
N LEU A 373 -4.70 25.54 14.81
CA LEU A 373 -5.86 25.96 14.03
C LEU A 373 -6.41 24.82 13.15
N LEU A 374 -5.52 24.06 12.50
CA LEU A 374 -5.88 22.92 11.66
C LEU A 374 -6.54 21.79 12.46
N HIS A 375 -6.19 21.61 13.73
CA HIS A 375 -6.90 20.68 14.62
C HIS A 375 -8.41 20.98 14.67
N TRP A 376 -8.77 22.27 14.77
CA TRP A 376 -10.16 22.70 14.77
C TRP A 376 -10.79 22.58 13.38
N LEU A 377 -10.09 23.05 12.33
CA LEU A 377 -10.57 22.97 10.95
C LEU A 377 -10.75 21.53 10.43
N GLY A 378 -10.12 20.54 11.06
CA GLY A 378 -10.32 19.12 10.76
C GLY A 378 -11.58 18.50 11.38
N LYS A 379 -12.22 19.13 12.38
CA LYS A 379 -13.41 18.55 13.05
C LYS A 379 -14.62 18.32 12.13
N PRO A 380 -14.91 19.15 11.11
CA PRO A 380 -15.96 18.86 10.14
C PRO A 380 -15.76 17.54 9.38
N PHE A 381 -14.51 17.10 9.20
CA PHE A 381 -14.22 15.81 8.54
C PHE A 381 -14.86 14.64 9.29
N MET A 382 -14.84 14.65 10.62
CA MET A 382 -15.45 13.61 11.45
C MET A 382 -16.97 13.52 11.24
N ALA A 383 -17.63 14.66 11.08
CA ALA A 383 -19.07 14.69 10.75
C ALA A 383 -19.34 14.17 9.34
N LEU A 384 -18.47 14.51 8.37
CA LEU A 384 -18.58 14.03 6.99
C LEU A 384 -18.38 12.52 6.86
N ILE A 385 -17.45 11.92 7.62
CA ILE A 385 -17.25 10.45 7.66
C ILE A 385 -18.53 9.75 8.12
N MET A 386 -19.25 10.34 9.08
CA MET A 386 -20.52 9.78 9.56
C MET A 386 -21.66 9.95 8.55
N LEU A 387 -21.67 11.07 7.82
CA LEU A 387 -22.71 11.38 6.83
C LEU A 387 -22.52 10.62 5.51
N ALA A 388 -21.29 10.29 5.12
CA ALA A 388 -20.96 9.69 3.83
C ALA A 388 -21.72 8.37 3.54
N PRO A 389 -21.77 7.37 4.45
CA PRO A 389 -22.54 6.15 4.20
C PRO A 389 -24.05 6.42 4.08
N VAL A 390 -24.59 7.40 4.83
CA VAL A 390 -26.02 7.76 4.74
C VAL A 390 -26.33 8.36 3.36
N LEU A 391 -25.50 9.29 2.87
CA LEU A 391 -25.68 9.85 1.52
C LEU A 391 -25.52 8.80 0.42
N TYR A 392 -24.64 7.82 0.61
CA TYR A 392 -24.52 6.70 -0.31
C TYR A 392 -25.81 5.87 -0.36
N TRP A 393 -26.31 5.41 0.79
CA TRP A 393 -27.48 4.53 0.84
C TRP A 393 -28.78 5.20 0.37
N TYR A 394 -28.99 6.47 0.68
CA TYR A 394 -30.26 7.15 0.41
C TYR A 394 -30.26 8.05 -0.82
N ALA A 395 -29.08 8.51 -1.27
CA ALA A 395 -28.96 9.43 -2.41
C ALA A 395 -28.03 8.91 -3.52
N GLY A 396 -27.40 7.74 -3.36
CA GLY A 396 -26.44 7.20 -4.32
C GLY A 396 -25.16 8.04 -4.45
N VAL A 397 -24.90 8.94 -3.49
CA VAL A 397 -23.76 9.86 -3.54
C VAL A 397 -22.57 9.24 -2.82
N SER A 398 -21.50 8.93 -3.56
CA SER A 398 -20.27 8.41 -2.97
C SER A 398 -19.31 9.52 -2.55
N ALA A 399 -18.65 9.35 -1.40
CA ALA A 399 -17.55 10.23 -0.99
C ALA A 399 -16.30 10.07 -1.87
N PHE A 400 -16.11 8.86 -2.43
CA PHE A 400 -15.04 8.56 -3.40
C PHE A 400 -15.28 7.24 -4.13
N HIS A 401 -14.61 7.06 -5.28
CA HIS A 401 -14.75 5.87 -6.11
C HIS A 401 -13.51 4.98 -5.99
N ALA A 402 -13.65 3.83 -5.34
CA ALA A 402 -12.59 2.83 -5.24
C ALA A 402 -13.20 1.43 -5.08
N THR A 403 -12.49 0.40 -5.54
CA THR A 403 -12.83 -0.98 -5.19
C THR A 403 -12.34 -1.29 -3.77
N PRO A 404 -12.96 -2.26 -3.05
CA PRO A 404 -12.49 -2.72 -1.76
C PRO A 404 -11.03 -3.16 -1.80
N GLN A 405 -10.59 -3.72 -2.93
CA GLN A 405 -9.22 -4.12 -3.16
C GLN A 405 -8.27 -2.93 -3.23
N ALA A 406 -8.64 -1.88 -3.97
CA ALA A 406 -7.85 -0.65 -4.05
C ALA A 406 -7.78 0.05 -2.68
N PHE A 407 -8.90 0.11 -1.94
CA PHE A 407 -8.90 0.67 -0.59
C PHE A 407 -8.05 -0.16 0.38
N ALA A 408 -8.09 -1.49 0.30
CA ALA A 408 -7.21 -2.33 1.11
C ALA A 408 -5.72 -2.18 0.76
N ALA A 409 -5.39 -1.91 -0.51
CA ALA A 409 -4.01 -1.67 -0.94
C ALA A 409 -3.49 -0.28 -0.52
N TYR A 410 -4.31 0.77 -0.62
CA TYR A 410 -3.85 2.16 -0.43
C TYR A 410 -4.36 2.83 0.85
N GLY A 411 -5.59 2.56 1.28
CA GLY A 411 -6.25 3.18 2.44
C GLY A 411 -6.00 2.48 3.76
N LEU A 412 -6.03 1.14 3.79
CA LEU A 412 -5.87 0.38 5.04
C LEU A 412 -4.47 0.51 5.67
N PRO A 413 -3.35 0.42 4.92
CA PRO A 413 -2.00 0.51 5.50
C PRO A 413 -1.67 1.83 6.21
N PRO A 414 -1.94 3.03 5.65
CA PRO A 414 -1.70 4.29 6.36
C PRO A 414 -2.64 4.46 7.55
N LEU A 415 -3.87 3.96 7.50
CA LEU A 415 -4.80 4.00 8.64
C LEU A 415 -4.25 3.15 9.81
N MET A 416 -3.79 1.94 9.53
CA MET A 416 -3.17 1.07 10.53
C MET A 416 -1.90 1.70 11.10
N MET A 417 -1.03 2.28 10.25
CA MET A 417 0.16 2.97 10.73
C MET A 417 -0.16 4.24 11.51
N PHE A 418 -1.17 5.01 11.12
CA PHE A 418 -1.61 6.19 11.86
C PHE A 418 -2.03 5.81 13.28
N TRP A 419 -2.85 4.76 13.44
CA TRP A 419 -3.28 4.27 14.75
C TRP A 419 -2.13 3.72 15.58
N ALA A 420 -1.25 2.92 14.98
CA ALA A 420 -0.09 2.36 15.67
C ALA A 420 0.91 3.44 16.09
N TYR A 421 1.20 4.38 15.20
CA TYR A 421 2.06 5.53 15.48
C TYR A 421 1.46 6.39 16.59
N SER A 422 0.16 6.72 16.52
CA SER A 422 -0.53 7.50 17.56
C SER A 422 -0.51 6.79 18.93
N TYR A 423 -0.74 5.47 18.95
CA TYR A 423 -0.64 4.66 20.17
C TYR A 423 0.79 4.65 20.75
N TRP A 424 1.80 4.48 19.90
CA TRP A 424 3.20 4.42 20.30
C TRP A 424 3.74 5.79 20.75
N ILE A 425 3.59 6.83 19.93
CA ILE A 425 4.12 8.17 20.19
C ILE A 425 3.48 8.82 21.42
N SER A 426 2.22 8.51 21.69
CA SER A 426 1.52 8.96 22.91
C SER A 426 1.88 8.12 24.16
N GLN A 427 2.73 7.10 24.01
CA GLN A 427 3.08 6.12 25.04
C GLN A 427 1.85 5.46 25.67
N ARG A 428 0.95 4.94 24.82
CA ARG A 428 -0.28 4.23 25.22
C ARG A 428 -1.32 5.13 25.91
N ARG A 429 -1.45 6.39 25.46
CA ARG A 429 -2.51 7.30 25.95
C ARG A 429 -3.71 7.38 24.99
N CYS A 430 -3.50 7.20 23.68
CA CYS A 430 -4.59 7.16 22.70
C CYS A 430 -5.16 5.74 22.51
N LEU A 431 -6.46 5.62 22.25
CA LEU A 431 -7.14 4.39 21.83
C LEU A 431 -7.91 4.68 20.54
N PRO A 432 -7.58 4.04 19.39
CA PRO A 432 -8.16 4.38 18.09
C PRO A 432 -9.68 4.42 17.99
N VAL A 433 -10.43 3.69 18.82
CA VAL A 433 -11.92 3.74 18.79
C VAL A 433 -12.46 4.73 19.83
N PHE A 434 -11.95 4.69 21.07
CA PHE A 434 -12.43 5.53 22.16
C PHE A 434 -12.08 7.01 21.96
N SER A 435 -10.88 7.29 21.45
CA SER A 435 -10.46 8.65 21.10
C SER A 435 -11.35 9.27 20.03
N GLU A 436 -11.89 8.46 19.10
CA GLU A 436 -12.78 8.96 18.05
C GLU A 436 -14.18 9.26 18.59
N VAL A 437 -14.69 8.51 19.57
CA VAL A 437 -15.96 8.82 20.25
C VAL A 437 -15.89 10.18 20.94
N SER A 438 -14.80 10.45 21.66
CA SER A 438 -14.60 11.77 22.30
C SER A 438 -14.59 12.92 21.30
N GLN A 439 -13.94 12.71 20.16
CA GLN A 439 -13.87 13.71 19.10
C GLN A 439 -15.22 13.90 18.41
N LEU A 440 -15.96 12.80 18.17
CA LEU A 440 -17.24 12.82 17.48
C LEU A 440 -18.32 13.59 18.26
N VAL A 441 -18.41 13.39 19.58
CA VAL A 441 -19.40 14.09 20.43
C VAL A 441 -19.18 15.62 20.38
N ALA A 442 -17.94 16.07 20.33
CA ALA A 442 -17.62 17.49 20.19
C ALA A 442 -17.70 18.02 18.75
N ALA A 443 -17.48 17.15 17.74
CA ALA A 443 -17.33 17.57 16.35
C ALA A 443 -18.54 18.34 15.81
N MET A 444 -19.77 17.92 16.14
CA MET A 444 -20.99 18.59 15.65
C MET A 444 -21.10 20.04 16.15
N ALA A 445 -20.92 20.25 17.45
CA ALA A 445 -21.01 21.57 18.07
C ALA A 445 -19.85 22.48 17.65
N VAL A 446 -18.64 21.93 17.55
CA VAL A 446 -17.46 22.66 17.08
C VAL A 446 -17.60 23.05 15.60
N THR A 447 -18.15 22.16 14.76
CA THR A 447 -18.42 22.47 13.34
C THR A 447 -19.43 23.61 13.21
N GLY A 448 -20.52 23.60 13.98
CA GLY A 448 -21.46 24.72 14.04
C GLY A 448 -20.79 26.03 14.50
N THR A 449 -19.87 25.94 15.47
CA THR A 449 -19.10 27.09 15.96
C THR A 449 -18.17 27.65 14.87
N LEU A 450 -17.51 26.80 14.09
CA LEU A 450 -16.67 27.22 12.97
C LEU A 450 -17.48 27.96 11.90
N VAL A 451 -18.63 27.43 11.50
CA VAL A 451 -19.52 28.08 10.53
C VAL A 451 -19.98 29.45 11.05
N SER A 452 -20.38 29.51 12.32
CA SER A 452 -20.74 30.78 12.98
C SER A 452 -19.58 31.77 13.00
N ALA A 453 -18.36 31.30 13.32
CA ALA A 453 -17.17 32.13 13.38
C ALA A 453 -16.75 32.65 12.00
N MET A 454 -16.98 31.90 10.92
CA MET A 454 -16.72 32.37 9.55
C MET A 454 -17.65 33.52 9.14
N LEU A 455 -18.90 33.53 9.63
CA LEU A 455 -19.90 34.55 9.32
C LEU A 455 -19.79 35.77 10.23
N ARG A 456 -19.65 35.56 11.55
CA ARG A 456 -19.53 36.60 12.58
C ARG A 456 -18.53 36.15 13.65
N PRO A 457 -17.22 36.42 13.48
CA PRO A 457 -16.20 35.93 14.41
C PRO A 457 -16.18 36.65 15.77
N PHE A 458 -16.58 37.92 15.83
CA PHE A 458 -16.53 38.77 17.03
C PHE A 458 -17.93 39.13 17.54
N GLY A 459 -18.04 39.57 18.80
CA GLY A 459 -19.30 40.05 19.40
C GLY A 459 -20.20 38.97 20.01
N HIS A 460 -19.72 37.74 20.19
CA HIS A 460 -20.46 36.69 20.89
C HIS A 460 -20.48 36.93 22.41
N PRO A 461 -21.64 36.83 23.09
CA PRO A 461 -21.72 36.97 24.54
C PRO A 461 -20.97 35.83 25.24
N PHE A 462 -20.14 36.18 26.22
CA PHE A 462 -19.38 35.20 27.02
C PHE A 462 -20.32 34.51 28.01
N LYS A 463 -20.58 33.22 27.80
CA LYS A 463 -21.41 32.40 28.72
C LYS A 463 -20.52 31.51 29.58
N VAL A 464 -20.54 31.74 30.90
CA VAL A 464 -19.77 30.96 31.88
C VAL A 464 -20.41 29.58 32.07
N THR A 465 -19.59 28.54 32.05
CA THR A 465 -20.01 27.17 32.39
C THR A 465 -20.16 27.06 33.91
N ALA A 466 -21.33 26.66 34.40
CA ALA A 466 -21.54 26.45 35.83
C ALA A 466 -20.76 25.19 36.30
N LYS A 467 -19.98 25.31 37.37
CA LYS A 467 -19.29 24.20 38.04
C LYS A 467 -19.92 23.99 39.43
N GLY A 468 -20.09 22.74 39.88
CA GLY A 468 -20.60 22.42 41.21
C GLY A 468 -22.13 22.42 41.38
N LEU A 469 -22.87 21.96 40.37
CA LEU A 469 -24.34 21.80 40.47
C LEU A 469 -24.70 20.43 41.08
N ASP A 470 -25.88 20.27 41.70
CA ASP A 470 -26.39 18.96 42.16
C ASP A 470 -26.54 17.97 40.98
N ARG A 471 -25.80 16.85 41.04
CA ARG A 471 -25.74 15.79 40.02
C ARG A 471 -26.13 14.41 40.55
N SER A 472 -27.00 14.36 41.55
CA SER A 472 -27.50 13.12 42.15
C SER A 472 -28.36 12.25 41.20
N ARG A 473 -28.77 12.76 40.03
CA ARG A 473 -29.70 12.10 39.10
C ARG A 473 -29.11 11.91 37.70
N THR A 474 -29.56 10.85 37.03
CA THR A 474 -29.27 10.62 35.60
C THR A 474 -29.93 11.70 34.74
N VAL A 475 -29.17 12.31 33.81
CA VAL A 475 -29.69 13.32 32.87
C VAL A 475 -29.49 12.85 31.43
N VAL A 476 -30.57 12.80 30.66
CA VAL A 476 -30.54 12.42 29.24
C VAL A 476 -30.59 13.66 28.35
N HIS A 477 -29.59 13.85 27.50
CA HIS A 477 -29.52 14.99 26.58
C HIS A 477 -30.25 14.71 25.27
N TRP A 478 -31.58 14.81 25.27
CA TRP A 478 -32.45 14.41 24.16
C TRP A 478 -32.10 15.03 22.79
N LYS A 479 -31.56 16.25 22.74
CA LYS A 479 -31.12 16.86 21.48
C LYS A 479 -29.93 16.12 20.86
N LEU A 480 -28.95 15.72 21.67
CA LEU A 480 -27.79 14.95 21.20
C LEU A 480 -28.21 13.51 20.87
N VAL A 481 -29.09 12.93 21.69
CA VAL A 481 -29.68 11.61 21.44
C VAL A 481 -30.47 11.59 20.12
N ALA A 482 -31.22 12.63 19.80
CA ALA A 482 -31.94 12.73 18.52
C ALA A 482 -30.98 12.76 17.32
N VAL A 483 -29.86 13.48 17.42
CA VAL A 483 -28.86 13.56 16.35
C VAL A 483 -28.17 12.21 16.13
N PHE A 484 -27.53 11.66 17.16
CA PHE A 484 -26.79 10.40 17.03
C PHE A 484 -27.73 9.19 16.86
N GLY A 485 -28.94 9.25 17.44
CA GLY A 485 -29.96 8.22 17.31
C GLY A 485 -30.58 8.21 15.93
N GLY A 486 -30.89 9.37 15.36
CA GLY A 486 -31.34 9.49 13.97
C GLY A 486 -30.29 8.96 12.99
N LEU A 487 -29.02 9.32 13.20
CA LEU A 487 -27.91 8.81 12.40
C LEU A 487 -27.75 7.28 12.54
N PHE A 488 -27.85 6.75 13.75
CA PHE A 488 -27.78 5.31 14.02
C PHE A 488 -28.92 4.54 13.32
N VAL A 489 -30.16 5.04 13.39
CA VAL A 489 -31.31 4.45 12.69
C VAL A 489 -31.15 4.53 11.17
N ALA A 490 -30.70 5.68 10.63
CA ALA A 490 -30.47 5.82 9.19
C ALA A 490 -29.38 4.88 8.68
N LEU A 491 -28.27 4.73 9.40
CA LEU A 491 -27.20 3.80 9.05
C LEU A 491 -27.67 2.34 9.05
N GLN A 492 -28.48 1.93 10.06
CA GLN A 492 -29.06 0.60 10.09
C GLN A 492 -30.06 0.38 8.95
N GLY A 493 -30.91 1.37 8.66
CA GLY A 493 -31.86 1.30 7.54
C GLY A 493 -31.16 1.16 6.19
N GLY A 494 -30.13 1.97 5.94
CA GLY A 494 -29.30 1.92 4.73
C GLY A 494 -28.62 0.55 4.56
N GLY A 495 -27.91 0.08 5.60
CA GLY A 495 -27.25 -1.23 5.58
C GLY A 495 -28.22 -2.41 5.43
N ALA A 496 -29.38 -2.36 6.09
CA ALA A 496 -30.41 -3.39 5.96
C ALA A 496 -31.03 -3.40 4.56
N SER A 497 -31.23 -2.24 3.94
CA SER A 497 -31.78 -2.16 2.57
C SER A 497 -30.86 -2.85 1.56
N ALA A 498 -29.54 -2.73 1.71
CA ALA A 498 -28.56 -3.44 0.89
C ALA A 498 -28.60 -4.96 1.11
N ALA A 499 -28.76 -5.40 2.37
CA ALA A 499 -28.85 -6.82 2.71
C ALA A 499 -30.17 -7.48 2.24
N LEU A 500 -31.27 -6.72 2.19
CA LEU A 500 -32.61 -7.20 1.82
C LEU A 500 -32.93 -7.04 0.33
N GLY A 501 -32.15 -6.25 -0.42
CA GLY A 501 -32.43 -5.90 -1.82
C GLY A 501 -32.27 -7.05 -2.84
N GLY A 502 -31.73 -8.20 -2.45
CA GLY A 502 -31.61 -9.41 -3.29
C GLY A 502 -30.65 -9.31 -4.49
N ALA A 503 -30.21 -8.10 -4.87
CA ALA A 503 -29.19 -7.87 -5.89
C ALA A 503 -27.79 -8.20 -5.36
N ALA A 504 -26.89 -8.64 -6.26
CA ALA A 504 -25.49 -8.83 -5.92
C ALA A 504 -24.87 -7.49 -5.51
N LEU A 505 -24.18 -7.47 -4.36
CA LEU A 505 -23.50 -6.27 -3.85
C LEU A 505 -22.44 -5.82 -4.85
N THR A 506 -22.48 -4.54 -5.22
CA THR A 506 -21.40 -3.95 -6.01
C THR A 506 -20.16 -3.76 -5.12
N PRO A 507 -18.95 -3.62 -5.70
CA PRO A 507 -17.75 -3.29 -4.93
C PRO A 507 -17.90 -2.01 -4.08
N GLY A 508 -18.70 -1.05 -4.53
CA GLY A 508 -19.02 0.17 -3.77
C GLY A 508 -19.89 -0.11 -2.53
N ASP A 509 -20.85 -1.04 -2.66
CA ASP A 509 -21.72 -1.45 -1.55
C ASP A 509 -20.93 -2.17 -0.47
N GLU A 510 -20.00 -3.05 -0.87
CA GLU A 510 -19.11 -3.75 0.07
C GLU A 510 -18.29 -2.77 0.94
N LEU A 511 -17.71 -1.74 0.31
CA LEU A 511 -16.92 -0.73 1.02
C LEU A 511 -17.79 0.10 1.98
N ASN A 512 -18.98 0.51 1.54
CA ASN A 512 -19.90 1.30 2.36
C ASN A 512 -20.52 0.48 3.50
N LEU A 513 -20.72 -0.83 3.33
CA LEU A 513 -21.16 -1.72 4.42
C LEU A 513 -20.12 -1.77 5.55
N VAL A 514 -18.83 -1.89 5.21
CA VAL A 514 -17.76 -1.86 6.22
C VAL A 514 -17.75 -0.54 6.98
N TRP A 515 -17.81 0.59 6.27
CA TRP A 515 -17.86 1.91 6.90
C TRP A 515 -19.14 2.15 7.71
N THR A 516 -20.28 1.63 7.26
CA THR A 516 -21.54 1.65 8.01
C THR A 516 -21.38 0.93 9.35
N GLY A 517 -20.73 -0.24 9.36
CA GLY A 517 -20.43 -0.96 10.60
C GLY A 517 -19.56 -0.16 11.56
N ILE A 518 -18.50 0.48 11.06
CA ILE A 518 -17.63 1.35 11.87
C ILE A 518 -18.42 2.55 12.43
N ALA A 519 -19.21 3.22 11.59
CA ALA A 519 -20.02 4.36 11.98
C ALA A 519 -21.07 3.98 13.03
N LEU A 520 -21.70 2.80 12.94
CA LEU A 520 -22.65 2.30 13.94
C LEU A 520 -22.00 2.14 15.32
N VAL A 521 -20.78 1.61 15.39
CA VAL A 521 -20.04 1.45 16.66
C VAL A 521 -19.71 2.81 17.27
N LEU A 522 -19.24 3.77 16.45
CA LEU A 522 -18.93 5.12 16.91
C LEU A 522 -20.19 5.87 17.37
N CYS A 523 -21.29 5.76 16.63
CA CYS A 523 -22.59 6.34 16.98
C CYS A 523 -23.15 5.75 18.27
N LEU A 524 -23.03 4.43 18.47
CA LEU A 524 -23.45 3.79 19.72
C LEU A 524 -22.63 4.31 20.91
N GLY A 525 -21.31 4.42 20.75
CA GLY A 525 -20.44 5.03 21.76
C GLY A 525 -20.83 6.48 22.09
N ALA A 526 -21.10 7.29 21.07
CA ALA A 526 -21.56 8.66 21.24
C ALA A 526 -22.93 8.75 21.91
N LEU A 527 -23.88 7.87 21.56
CA LEU A 527 -25.21 7.79 22.18
C LEU A 527 -25.12 7.48 23.68
N MET A 528 -24.31 6.50 24.06
CA MET A 528 -24.09 6.18 25.48
C MET A 528 -23.46 7.36 26.23
N ALA A 529 -22.52 8.08 25.60
CA ALA A 529 -21.90 9.26 26.20
C ALA A 529 -22.88 10.44 26.40
N CYS A 530 -24.04 10.46 25.71
CA CYS A 530 -25.06 11.51 25.86
C CYS A 530 -25.97 11.33 27.09
N VAL A 531 -25.78 10.26 27.87
CA VAL A 531 -26.50 10.00 29.12
C VAL A 531 -25.56 10.25 30.28
N ASP A 532 -25.74 11.36 30.99
CA ASP A 532 -24.96 11.68 32.17
C ASP A 532 -25.39 10.77 33.34
N LEU A 533 -24.46 9.98 33.85
CA LEU A 533 -24.68 9.10 35.01
C LEU A 533 -24.63 9.92 36.33
N PRO A 534 -25.35 9.48 37.38
CA PRO A 534 -25.38 10.19 38.65
C PRO A 534 -24.02 10.15 39.34
N ARG A 535 -23.60 11.30 39.88
CA ARG A 535 -22.40 11.45 40.72
C ARG A 535 -22.87 11.70 42.16
N PRO A 536 -22.84 10.70 43.06
CA PRO A 536 -23.27 10.89 44.44
C PRO A 536 -22.41 11.96 45.13
N GLU A 537 -23.02 12.79 46.00
CA GLU A 537 -22.38 13.86 46.77
C GLU A 537 -21.34 13.32 47.78
N GLN A 538 -20.23 12.79 47.29
CA GLN A 538 -19.05 12.46 48.07
C GLN A 538 -17.86 13.18 47.45
N GLU A 539 -16.97 13.73 48.26
CA GLU A 539 -15.74 14.30 47.71
C GLU A 539 -14.92 13.22 46.98
N GLU A 540 -14.26 13.62 45.89
CA GLU A 540 -13.42 12.72 45.10
C GLU A 540 -12.30 12.13 45.96
N ARG A 541 -12.18 10.80 45.94
CA ARG A 541 -11.22 10.08 46.78
C ARG A 541 -9.88 9.90 46.07
N PHE A 542 -8.81 10.40 46.68
CA PHE A 542 -7.44 10.32 46.20
C PHE A 542 -6.79 9.01 46.67
N PRO A 543 -6.17 8.21 45.79
CA PRO A 543 -5.46 7.01 46.21
C PRO A 543 -4.31 7.37 47.14
N TRP A 544 -4.30 6.77 48.33
CA TRP A 544 -3.27 7.02 49.33
C TRP A 544 -3.05 5.72 50.08
N ARG A 545 -1.86 5.13 49.96
CA ARG A 545 -1.53 3.81 50.52
C ARG A 545 -0.62 3.89 51.74
N ALA A 546 -0.89 4.86 52.61
CA ALA A 546 -0.16 5.05 53.86
C ALA A 546 -0.65 4.08 54.94
N ARG A 547 0.27 3.65 55.82
CA ARG A 547 -0.10 2.94 57.05
C ARG A 547 -0.77 3.92 58.00
N THR A 548 -1.78 3.44 58.73
CA THR A 548 -2.53 4.25 59.69
C THR A 548 -2.87 3.43 60.92
N ARG A 549 -3.18 4.14 62.01
CA ARG A 549 -3.70 3.56 63.24
C ARG A 549 -5.15 3.97 63.40
N VAL A 550 -5.97 3.02 63.84
CA VAL A 550 -7.39 3.25 64.09
C VAL A 550 -7.68 2.94 65.55
N ARG A 551 -8.30 3.90 66.23
CA ARG A 551 -8.76 3.76 67.61
C ARG A 551 -10.26 3.58 67.64
N THR A 552 -10.72 2.58 68.37
CA THR A 552 -12.13 2.27 68.57
C THR A 552 -12.40 2.01 70.04
N ALA A 553 -13.68 1.96 70.44
CA ALA A 553 -14.05 1.53 71.79
C ALA A 553 -13.59 0.09 72.14
N ALA A 554 -13.23 -0.73 71.14
CA ALA A 554 -12.76 -2.11 71.32
C ALA A 554 -11.22 -2.25 71.34
N GLY A 555 -10.47 -1.15 71.19
CA GLY A 555 -9.01 -1.13 71.16
C GLY A 555 -8.43 -0.36 69.96
N GLU A 556 -7.10 -0.22 69.94
CA GLU A 556 -6.33 0.32 68.80
C GLU A 556 -5.87 -0.82 67.88
N GLY A 557 -5.86 -0.57 66.57
CA GLY A 557 -5.35 -1.50 65.57
C GLY A 557 -4.75 -0.80 64.36
N ASP A 558 -3.81 -1.49 63.72
CA ASP A 558 -3.19 -1.01 62.48
C ASP A 558 -4.09 -1.28 61.28
N SER A 559 -4.08 -0.34 60.35
CA SER A 559 -4.71 -0.47 59.05
C SER A 559 -3.91 0.27 57.98
N ARG A 560 -4.42 0.30 56.76
CA ARG A 560 -3.81 0.98 55.64
C ARG A 560 -4.86 1.72 54.86
N PHE A 561 -4.58 2.96 54.49
CA PHE A 561 -5.42 3.68 53.55
C PHE A 561 -5.39 2.99 52.18
N VAL A 562 -6.56 2.94 51.54
CA VAL A 562 -6.71 2.64 50.12
C VAL A 562 -6.87 3.95 49.35
N ASN A 563 -7.72 4.84 49.86
CA ASN A 563 -7.91 6.20 49.38
C ASN A 563 -8.36 7.15 50.51
N ILE A 564 -8.26 8.45 50.28
CA ILE A 564 -8.59 9.54 51.21
C ILE A 564 -9.21 10.72 50.46
N ALA A 565 -10.18 11.40 51.06
CA ALA A 565 -10.81 12.64 50.59
C ALA A 565 -10.89 13.64 51.75
N ALA A 566 -11.34 14.88 51.52
CA ALA A 566 -11.48 15.84 52.61
C ALA A 566 -12.65 15.52 53.56
N ASP A 567 -13.58 14.65 53.16
CA ASP A 567 -14.77 14.26 53.91
C ASP A 567 -14.75 12.80 54.40
N GLY A 568 -13.77 11.99 54.00
CA GLY A 568 -13.73 10.57 54.35
C GLY A 568 -12.53 9.80 53.79
N ALA A 569 -12.52 8.48 54.00
CA ALA A 569 -11.47 7.58 53.51
C ALA A 569 -11.94 6.13 53.36
N LEU A 570 -11.21 5.33 52.59
CA LEU A 570 -11.36 3.87 52.53
C LEU A 570 -10.12 3.21 53.13
N LEU A 571 -10.31 2.31 54.09
CA LEU A 571 -9.25 1.54 54.73
C LEU A 571 -9.30 0.06 54.35
N GLU A 572 -8.15 -0.60 54.24
CA GLU A 572 -8.06 -2.04 53.99
C GLU A 572 -8.80 -2.84 55.08
N GLY A 573 -9.54 -3.86 54.67
CA GLY A 573 -10.39 -4.66 55.55
C GLY A 573 -9.57 -5.46 56.58
N GLY A 574 -9.65 -5.06 57.85
CA GLY A 574 -9.09 -5.76 59.00
C GLY A 574 -10.13 -6.44 59.90
N SER A 575 -9.69 -7.33 60.78
CA SER A 575 -10.55 -7.99 61.80
C SER A 575 -11.25 -6.99 62.73
N LEU A 576 -10.61 -5.83 62.97
CA LEU A 576 -11.15 -4.72 63.77
C LEU A 576 -12.47 -4.18 63.18
N PHE A 577 -12.50 -3.91 61.86
CA PHE A 577 -13.68 -3.35 61.19
C PHE A 577 -14.84 -4.34 61.04
N LYS A 578 -14.56 -5.64 61.05
CA LYS A 578 -15.62 -6.68 61.02
C LYS A 578 -16.52 -6.64 62.26
N ARG A 579 -16.00 -6.15 63.40
CA ARG A 579 -16.72 -6.09 64.69
C ARG A 579 -17.50 -4.79 64.91
N LEU A 580 -17.22 -3.72 64.15
CA LEU A 580 -17.85 -2.40 64.30
C LEU A 580 -19.15 -2.28 63.50
N ARG A 581 -20.21 -1.71 64.07
CA ARG A 581 -21.47 -1.45 63.34
C ARG A 581 -21.33 -0.19 62.48
N VAL A 582 -21.98 -0.17 61.31
CA VAL A 582 -22.10 1.05 60.49
C VAL A 582 -22.72 2.15 61.34
N GLY A 583 -22.13 3.35 61.32
CA GLY A 583 -22.48 4.50 62.15
C GLY A 583 -21.72 4.61 63.48
N GLN A 584 -20.88 3.64 63.86
CA GLN A 584 -20.06 3.77 65.08
C GLN A 584 -18.92 4.78 64.90
N PRO A 585 -18.66 5.62 65.93
CA PRO A 585 -17.52 6.53 65.94
C PRO A 585 -16.21 5.78 66.18
N LEU A 586 -15.15 6.27 65.55
CA LEU A 586 -13.77 5.81 65.66
C LEU A 586 -12.83 6.98 65.39
N GLU A 587 -11.55 6.85 65.73
CA GLU A 587 -10.53 7.83 65.35
C GLU A 587 -9.53 7.19 64.40
N VAL A 588 -9.10 7.93 63.39
CA VAL A 588 -8.07 7.50 62.43
C VAL A 588 -6.91 8.47 62.48
N TYR A 589 -5.69 7.94 62.55
CA TYR A 589 -4.48 8.75 62.49
C TYR A 589 -4.07 9.03 61.04
N VAL A 590 -4.09 10.30 60.64
CA VAL A 590 -3.62 10.79 59.34
C VAL A 590 -2.36 11.60 59.57
N ASP A 591 -1.19 11.13 59.15
CA ASP A 591 0.05 11.92 59.19
C ASP A 591 0.06 12.89 58.00
N PRO A 592 0.03 14.24 58.16
CA PRO A 592 0.41 15.07 59.33
C PRO A 592 -0.74 15.72 60.14
N VAL A 593 -2.01 15.38 59.86
CA VAL A 593 -3.20 15.99 60.49
C VAL A 593 -3.37 15.57 61.96
N GLY A 594 -2.92 14.37 62.34
CA GLY A 594 -3.08 13.80 63.68
C GLY A 594 -4.28 12.83 63.78
N TRP A 595 -4.82 12.68 64.99
CA TRP A 595 -6.02 11.85 65.25
C TRP A 595 -7.27 12.58 64.77
N LEU A 596 -8.00 11.96 63.84
CA LEU A 596 -9.19 12.51 63.21
C LEU A 596 -10.42 11.68 63.60
N PRO A 597 -11.45 12.28 64.23
CA PRO A 597 -12.70 11.58 64.50
C PRO A 597 -13.42 11.24 63.18
N ALA A 598 -13.94 10.02 63.10
CA ALA A 598 -14.59 9.47 61.92
C ALA A 598 -15.74 8.52 62.30
N LEU A 599 -16.64 8.27 61.36
CA LEU A 599 -17.75 7.34 61.47
C LEU A 599 -17.59 6.24 60.43
N LEU A 600 -17.86 4.98 60.79
CA LEU A 600 -17.92 3.89 59.81
C LEU A 600 -19.15 4.07 58.91
N ALA A 601 -18.97 4.56 57.69
CA ALA A 601 -20.04 4.86 56.74
C ALA A 601 -20.55 3.60 56.01
N GLY A 602 -19.68 2.62 55.77
CA GLY A 602 -20.06 1.41 55.03
C GLY A 602 -18.95 0.36 54.97
N ARG A 603 -19.25 -0.77 54.33
CA ARG A 603 -18.28 -1.84 54.05
C ARG A 603 -18.41 -2.23 52.59
N SER A 604 -17.28 -2.32 51.89
CA SER A 604 -17.21 -2.77 50.50
C SER A 604 -16.30 -4.00 50.39
N SER A 605 -16.28 -4.63 49.21
CA SER A 605 -15.32 -5.70 48.91
C SER A 605 -13.86 -5.24 49.00
N ALA A 606 -13.61 -3.92 48.92
CA ALA A 606 -12.30 -3.31 48.99
C ALA A 606 -11.88 -2.91 50.43
N GLY A 607 -12.83 -2.78 51.38
CA GLY A 607 -12.48 -2.37 52.75
C GLY A 607 -13.60 -1.70 53.55
N ALA A 608 -13.21 -0.95 54.58
CA ALA A 608 -14.11 -0.18 55.46
C ALA A 608 -14.14 1.29 55.03
N GLU A 609 -15.34 1.80 54.76
CA GLU A 609 -15.54 3.21 54.36
C GLU A 609 -15.81 4.08 55.58
N LEU A 610 -15.08 5.18 55.66
CA LEU A 610 -15.11 6.13 56.76
C LEU A 610 -15.57 7.49 56.28
N ARG A 611 -16.36 8.17 57.11
CA ARG A 611 -16.72 9.58 56.96
C ARG A 611 -16.10 10.38 58.09
N PHE A 612 -15.35 11.42 57.77
CA PHE A 612 -14.69 12.26 58.77
C PHE A 612 -15.68 13.21 59.45
N ALA A 613 -15.45 13.46 60.74
CA ALA A 613 -16.25 14.32 61.60
C ALA A 613 -15.35 15.30 62.38
N GLY A 614 -14.23 15.71 61.77
CA GLY A 614 -13.22 16.60 62.38
C GLY A 614 -13.67 18.06 62.50
N THR A 615 -12.89 18.85 63.24
CA THR A 615 -13.07 20.31 63.36
C THR A 615 -12.70 21.04 62.06
N GLU A 616 -13.08 22.31 61.93
CA GLU A 616 -12.73 23.16 60.77
C GLU A 616 -11.21 23.18 60.52
N ALA A 617 -10.40 23.40 61.56
CA ALA A 617 -8.94 23.36 61.46
C ALA A 617 -8.38 22.00 61.01
N GLN A 618 -9.00 20.88 61.43
CA GLN A 618 -8.61 19.55 60.95
C GLN A 618 -8.97 19.35 59.48
N ARG A 619 -10.13 19.85 59.04
CA ARG A 619 -10.55 19.84 57.64
C ARG A 619 -9.60 20.66 56.76
N GLU A 620 -9.15 21.82 57.23
CA GLU A 620 -8.17 22.64 56.50
C GLU A 620 -6.83 21.94 56.30
N HIS A 621 -6.27 21.35 57.37
CA HIS A 621 -5.04 20.56 57.26
C HIS A 621 -5.22 19.34 56.34
N LEU A 622 -6.40 18.72 56.37
CA LEU A 622 -6.73 17.61 55.49
C LEU A 622 -6.83 18.05 54.03
N VAL A 623 -7.48 19.18 53.72
CA VAL A 623 -7.52 19.76 52.37
C VAL A 623 -6.10 20.06 51.88
N SER A 624 -5.28 20.73 52.70
CA SER A 624 -3.87 21.00 52.36
C SER A 624 -3.08 19.73 52.09
N HIS A 625 -3.31 18.66 52.86
CA HIS A 625 -2.64 17.38 52.68
C HIS A 625 -3.13 16.65 51.41
N VAL A 626 -4.44 16.48 51.24
CA VAL A 626 -5.06 15.71 50.15
C VAL A 626 -4.71 16.31 48.79
N PHE A 627 -4.80 17.63 48.65
CA PHE A 627 -4.47 18.30 47.38
C PHE A 627 -2.96 18.42 47.12
N ASN A 628 -2.12 18.09 48.10
CA ASN A 628 -0.67 17.93 47.91
C ASN A 628 -0.28 16.51 47.51
N VAL A 629 -1.19 15.53 47.56
CA VAL A 629 -0.94 14.19 47.02
C VAL A 629 -1.14 14.22 45.50
N VAL A 630 -0.18 13.68 44.75
CA VAL A 630 -0.32 13.52 43.30
C VAL A 630 -1.47 12.52 43.03
N PRO A 631 -2.55 12.91 42.34
CA PRO A 631 -3.68 12.01 42.17
C PRO A 631 -3.33 10.90 41.18
N SER A 632 -3.77 9.67 41.50
CA SER A 632 -3.45 8.47 40.71
C SER A 632 -4.68 7.63 40.32
N HIS A 633 -5.90 8.09 40.58
CA HIS A 633 -7.13 7.36 40.26
C HIS A 633 -7.57 7.54 38.81
N VAL A 634 -7.10 8.57 38.12
CA VAL A 634 -7.27 8.70 36.67
C VAL A 634 -6.21 7.87 35.95
N ALA A 635 -6.64 7.10 34.94
CA ALA A 635 -5.73 6.27 34.17
C ALA A 635 -4.61 7.10 33.52
N VAL A 636 -3.35 6.76 33.81
CA VAL A 636 -2.17 7.39 33.18
C VAL A 636 -1.81 6.72 31.84
N GLN A 637 -2.21 5.45 31.70
CA GLN A 637 -2.07 4.68 30.48
C GLN A 637 -3.38 3.93 30.21
N VAL A 638 -3.67 3.79 28.94
CA VAL A 638 -4.77 2.98 28.43
C VAL A 638 -4.63 1.53 28.90
N ARG A 639 -5.74 0.96 29.36
CA ARG A 639 -5.94 -0.46 29.62
C ARG A 639 -7.03 -0.97 28.66
N PRO A 640 -6.67 -1.37 27.43
CA PRO A 640 -7.62 -1.57 26.32
C PRO A 640 -8.75 -2.53 26.68
N TRP A 641 -8.41 -3.63 27.34
CA TRP A 641 -9.39 -4.66 27.70
C TRP A 641 -10.37 -4.20 28.79
N ARG A 642 -9.88 -3.48 29.81
CA ARG A 642 -10.76 -2.93 30.85
C ARG A 642 -11.72 -1.90 30.26
N ALA A 643 -11.25 -1.09 29.31
CA ALA A 643 -12.08 -0.14 28.58
C ALA A 643 -13.13 -0.84 27.71
N ALA A 644 -12.73 -1.89 26.99
CA ALA A 644 -13.68 -2.70 26.19
C ALA A 644 -14.72 -3.41 27.08
N SER A 645 -14.30 -4.05 28.18
CA SER A 645 -15.23 -4.69 29.11
C SER A 645 -16.18 -3.69 29.77
N ALA A 646 -15.70 -2.48 30.09
CA ALA A 646 -16.53 -1.41 30.63
C ALA A 646 -17.59 -0.96 29.63
N LEU A 647 -17.22 -0.85 28.34
CA LEU A 647 -18.15 -0.53 27.25
C LEU A 647 -19.21 -1.62 27.03
N PHE A 648 -18.81 -2.90 27.06
CA PHE A 648 -19.77 -4.01 26.97
C PHE A 648 -20.71 -4.03 28.18
N ALA A 649 -20.18 -3.76 29.38
CA ALA A 649 -20.98 -3.65 30.59
C ALA A 649 -21.92 -2.44 30.58
N SER A 650 -21.51 -1.30 30.00
CA SER A 650 -22.39 -0.13 29.82
C SER A 650 -23.48 -0.39 28.79
N ALA A 651 -23.22 -1.26 27.80
CA ALA A 651 -24.19 -1.73 26.83
C ALA A 651 -25.05 -2.93 27.31
N GLY A 652 -24.86 -3.44 28.53
CA GLY A 652 -25.67 -4.51 29.12
C GLY A 652 -25.23 -5.96 28.83
N PHE A 653 -24.07 -6.18 28.22
CA PHE A 653 -23.55 -7.51 27.88
C PHE A 653 -22.61 -8.08 28.98
N ARG A 654 -22.58 -9.41 29.15
CA ARG A 654 -21.63 -10.10 30.06
C ARG A 654 -20.20 -10.02 29.50
N SER A 655 -19.24 -9.62 30.34
CA SER A 655 -17.83 -9.44 29.94
C SER A 655 -17.14 -10.77 29.61
N PRO A 656 -16.34 -10.88 28.53
CA PRO A 656 -15.51 -12.07 28.28
C PRO A 656 -14.37 -12.20 29.29
N ASP A 657 -13.92 -13.43 29.57
CA ASP A 657 -12.83 -13.70 30.53
C ASP A 657 -11.43 -13.38 29.99
N ALA A 658 -10.55 -12.91 30.88
CA ALA A 658 -9.19 -12.42 30.56
C ALA A 658 -8.20 -13.51 30.06
N GLY A 659 -8.54 -14.81 30.20
CA GLY A 659 -7.66 -15.94 29.86
C GLY A 659 -7.51 -16.22 28.36
N PHE A 660 -8.52 -15.89 27.55
CA PHE A 660 -8.56 -16.20 26.11
C PHE A 660 -7.58 -15.35 25.26
N VAL A 661 -7.06 -14.24 25.82
CA VAL A 661 -6.40 -13.16 25.04
C VAL A 661 -4.87 -13.15 25.14
N ARG A 662 -4.25 -13.73 26.18
CA ARG A 662 -2.79 -13.94 26.19
C ARG A 662 -2.33 -14.87 25.07
N LEU A 663 -3.23 -15.76 24.63
CA LEU A 663 -3.04 -16.61 23.48
C LEU A 663 -3.10 -15.77 22.18
N SER A 664 -4.04 -14.84 22.04
CA SER A 664 -4.28 -14.11 20.79
C SER A 664 -3.24 -13.04 20.43
N LEU A 665 -2.63 -12.32 21.38
CA LEU A 665 -1.59 -11.32 21.03
C LEU A 665 -0.27 -11.98 20.57
N ARG A 666 0.10 -13.10 21.20
CA ARG A 666 1.22 -13.95 20.76
C ARG A 666 0.88 -14.65 19.46
N LEU A 667 -0.35 -15.12 19.28
CA LEU A 667 -0.83 -15.71 18.03
C LEU A 667 -0.83 -14.69 16.89
N ILE A 668 -1.23 -13.44 17.10
CA ILE A 668 -1.19 -12.38 16.08
C ILE A 668 0.26 -12.03 15.69
N LEU A 669 1.18 -11.92 16.66
CA LEU A 669 2.61 -11.73 16.39
C LEU A 669 3.25 -12.94 15.69
N LEU A 670 2.85 -14.16 16.07
CA LEU A 670 3.28 -15.41 15.42
C LEU A 670 2.68 -15.56 14.02
N VAL A 671 1.44 -15.12 13.80
CA VAL A 671 0.78 -15.11 12.49
C VAL A 671 1.40 -14.04 11.60
N LEU A 672 1.72 -12.85 12.11
CA LEU A 672 2.47 -11.83 11.36
C LEU A 672 3.89 -12.30 11.02
N ALA A 673 4.59 -12.92 11.97
CA ALA A 673 5.92 -13.50 11.73
C ALA A 673 5.86 -14.68 10.75
N ALA A 674 4.82 -15.53 10.85
CA ALA A 674 4.58 -16.64 9.92
C ALA A 674 4.18 -16.14 8.53
N CYS A 675 3.40 -15.05 8.41
CA CYS A 675 3.09 -14.40 7.14
C CYS A 675 4.36 -13.80 6.51
N VAL A 676 5.25 -13.19 7.30
CA VAL A 676 6.55 -12.71 6.80
C VAL A 676 7.44 -13.86 6.36
N LEU A 677 7.50 -14.97 7.12
CA LEU A 677 8.24 -16.18 6.73
C LEU A 677 7.65 -16.88 5.48
N LEU A 678 6.32 -16.91 5.34
CA LEU A 678 5.62 -17.46 4.17
C LEU A 678 5.81 -16.61 2.91
N VAL A 679 6.05 -15.30 3.07
CA VAL A 679 6.40 -14.40 1.95
C VAL A 679 7.87 -14.54 1.54
N VAL A 680 8.74 -15.02 2.43
CA VAL A 680 10.19 -15.21 2.17
C VAL A 680 10.52 -16.58 1.59
N SER A 681 9.62 -17.57 1.66
CA SER A 681 9.75 -18.83 0.90
C SER A 681 9.54 -18.57 -0.59
N GLY A 682 10.65 -18.34 -1.31
CA GLY A 682 10.81 -18.22 -2.77
C GLY A 682 9.52 -18.22 -3.60
N CYS A 683 8.89 -17.05 -3.75
CA CYS A 683 7.72 -16.90 -4.62
C CYS A 683 8.17 -16.80 -6.07
N ASN A 684 7.93 -17.84 -6.87
CA ASN A 684 7.89 -17.71 -8.32
C ASN A 684 6.53 -17.11 -8.72
N LEU A 685 6.56 -15.91 -9.30
CA LEU A 685 5.37 -15.15 -9.70
C LEU A 685 4.86 -15.50 -11.10
N THR A 686 5.42 -16.53 -11.73
CA THR A 686 4.97 -17.04 -13.02
C THR A 686 3.55 -17.60 -12.86
N PRO A 687 2.56 -17.11 -13.64
CA PRO A 687 1.19 -17.61 -13.52
C PRO A 687 1.09 -19.08 -13.96
N PRO A 688 0.15 -19.85 -13.39
CA PRO A 688 -0.11 -21.21 -13.84
C PRO A 688 -0.57 -21.20 -15.30
N MET A 689 -0.05 -22.14 -16.08
CA MET A 689 -0.36 -22.24 -17.51
C MET A 689 -1.83 -22.61 -17.71
N LYS A 690 -2.56 -21.81 -18.48
CA LYS A 690 -3.92 -22.16 -18.90
C LYS A 690 -3.86 -23.18 -20.03
N GLN A 691 -4.80 -24.11 -20.04
CA GLN A 691 -4.96 -25.03 -21.16
C GLN A 691 -5.43 -24.24 -22.40
N PRO A 692 -4.89 -24.53 -23.60
CA PRO A 692 -5.34 -23.92 -24.86
C PRO A 692 -6.79 -24.28 -25.17
N ASP A 693 -7.53 -23.36 -25.80
CA ASP A 693 -8.93 -23.59 -26.18
C ASP A 693 -9.00 -24.26 -27.56
N LEU A 694 -8.54 -25.51 -27.63
CA LEU A 694 -8.46 -26.30 -28.85
C LEU A 694 -9.53 -27.39 -28.91
N THR A 695 -10.51 -27.23 -29.80
CA THR A 695 -11.46 -28.31 -30.13
C THR A 695 -10.84 -29.27 -31.14
N MET A 696 -10.19 -30.33 -30.65
CA MET A 696 -9.57 -31.36 -31.50
C MET A 696 -10.62 -32.41 -31.92
N PRO A 697 -10.74 -32.76 -33.22
CA PRO A 697 -11.60 -33.86 -33.64
C PRO A 697 -11.05 -35.19 -33.15
N SER A 698 -11.93 -36.11 -32.75
CA SER A 698 -11.54 -37.45 -32.29
C SER A 698 -11.05 -38.37 -33.41
N GLN A 699 -11.36 -38.06 -34.67
CA GLN A 699 -11.05 -38.86 -35.86
C GLN A 699 -10.88 -37.98 -37.10
N TRP A 700 -10.13 -38.49 -38.09
CA TRP A 700 -9.97 -37.82 -39.38
C TRP A 700 -11.25 -37.91 -40.23
N PRO A 701 -11.58 -36.88 -41.04
CA PRO A 701 -12.75 -36.88 -41.92
C PRO A 701 -12.80 -38.06 -42.91
N ALA A 702 -11.64 -38.59 -43.29
CA ALA A 702 -11.40 -39.68 -44.24
C ALA A 702 -11.64 -41.11 -43.67
N GLY A 703 -11.89 -41.26 -42.36
CA GLY A 703 -12.26 -42.56 -41.78
C GLY A 703 -11.19 -43.67 -41.83
N ALA A 704 -10.22 -43.61 -40.91
CA ALA A 704 -9.67 -44.77 -40.18
C ALA A 704 -8.53 -44.28 -39.27
N ALA A 705 -8.85 -44.04 -38.01
CA ALA A 705 -7.85 -43.73 -37.01
C ALA A 705 -7.14 -45.03 -36.59
N ARG A 706 -5.95 -45.27 -37.16
CA ARG A 706 -5.09 -46.39 -36.75
C ARG A 706 -4.22 -45.97 -35.56
N PRO A 707 -3.87 -46.90 -34.63
CA PRO A 707 -2.96 -46.62 -33.54
C PRO A 707 -1.66 -46.00 -34.07
N ALA A 708 -1.12 -45.06 -33.31
CA ALA A 708 -0.08 -44.15 -33.74
C ALA A 708 1.17 -44.93 -34.22
N ALA A 709 1.43 -44.93 -35.54
CA ALA A 709 2.65 -45.50 -36.09
C ALA A 709 3.88 -44.72 -35.57
N GLU A 710 5.00 -45.41 -35.41
CA GLU A 710 6.27 -44.79 -35.07
C GLU A 710 6.71 -43.79 -36.14
N PRO A 711 7.42 -42.69 -35.78
CA PRO A 711 7.89 -41.71 -36.75
C PRO A 711 8.82 -42.37 -37.78
N VAL A 712 8.42 -42.36 -39.04
CA VAL A 712 9.26 -42.87 -40.13
C VAL A 712 10.34 -41.83 -40.45
N ASP A 713 11.62 -42.20 -40.30
CA ASP A 713 12.74 -41.37 -40.75
C ASP A 713 12.65 -41.12 -42.26
N TRP A 714 13.14 -39.98 -42.72
CA TRP A 714 13.09 -39.62 -44.14
C TRP A 714 13.83 -40.64 -45.01
N ARG A 715 14.86 -41.32 -44.47
CA ARG A 715 15.57 -42.41 -45.16
C ARG A 715 14.71 -43.65 -45.37
N GLY A 716 13.79 -43.93 -44.45
CA GLY A 716 12.81 -45.02 -44.58
C GLY A 716 11.63 -44.63 -45.48
N PHE A 717 11.31 -43.33 -45.54
CA PHE A 717 10.26 -42.79 -46.40
C PHE A 717 10.70 -42.74 -47.88
N VAL A 718 11.92 -42.28 -48.18
CA VAL A 718 12.44 -42.16 -49.54
C VAL A 718 13.07 -43.48 -49.99
N GLN A 719 12.44 -44.14 -50.97
CA GLN A 719 12.92 -45.41 -51.52
C GLN A 719 13.96 -45.24 -52.63
N ASP A 720 14.07 -44.06 -53.22
CA ASP A 720 14.98 -43.75 -54.34
C ASP A 720 16.38 -43.34 -53.83
N ASP A 721 17.43 -44.06 -54.25
CA ASP A 721 18.82 -43.82 -53.83
C ASP A 721 19.35 -42.47 -54.35
N GLU A 722 18.96 -42.07 -55.56
CA GLU A 722 19.38 -40.78 -56.15
C GLU A 722 18.78 -39.62 -55.36
N LEU A 723 17.49 -39.70 -55.05
CA LEU A 723 16.80 -38.72 -54.20
C LEU A 723 17.39 -38.71 -52.77
N ARG A 724 17.74 -39.88 -52.21
CA ARG A 724 18.40 -39.93 -50.89
C ARG A 724 19.75 -39.21 -50.90
N GLY A 725 20.53 -39.35 -51.98
CA GLY A 725 21.79 -38.63 -52.16
C GLY A 725 21.60 -37.11 -52.24
N LEU A 726 20.61 -36.66 -53.02
CA LEU A 726 20.28 -35.23 -53.16
C LEU A 726 19.81 -34.62 -51.84
N ILE A 727 18.94 -35.31 -51.10
CA ILE A 727 18.47 -34.84 -49.79
C ILE A 727 19.64 -34.77 -48.79
N SER A 728 20.49 -35.79 -48.73
CA SER A 728 21.68 -35.77 -47.86
C SER A 728 22.59 -34.58 -48.16
N THR A 729 22.80 -34.30 -49.44
CA THR A 729 23.58 -33.15 -49.91
C THR A 729 22.91 -31.83 -49.53
N ALA A 730 21.60 -31.69 -49.78
CA ALA A 730 20.81 -30.52 -49.42
C ALA A 730 20.87 -30.24 -47.91
N LEU A 731 20.71 -31.25 -47.06
CA LEU A 731 20.80 -31.13 -45.60
C LEU A 731 22.18 -30.61 -45.13
N SER A 732 23.25 -30.87 -45.89
CA SER A 732 24.59 -30.42 -45.56
C SER A 732 24.96 -29.05 -46.18
N ARG A 733 24.39 -28.69 -47.34
CA ARG A 733 24.83 -27.53 -48.14
C ARG A 733 23.81 -26.39 -48.25
N ASN A 734 22.52 -26.67 -48.10
CA ASN A 734 21.44 -25.68 -48.24
C ASN A 734 21.67 -24.47 -47.32
N ARG A 735 21.52 -23.27 -47.88
CA ARG A 735 21.85 -22.01 -47.18
C ARG A 735 20.77 -21.59 -46.18
N ASP A 736 19.50 -21.84 -46.48
CA ASP A 736 18.40 -21.51 -45.56
C ASP A 736 18.45 -22.39 -44.31
N LEU A 737 18.70 -23.69 -44.45
CA LEU A 737 18.89 -24.59 -43.31
C LEU A 737 20.08 -24.17 -42.43
N ARG A 738 21.17 -23.67 -43.04
CA ARG A 738 22.30 -23.09 -42.29
C ARG A 738 21.92 -21.84 -41.51
N VAL A 739 21.00 -21.01 -42.01
CA VAL A 739 20.46 -19.84 -41.28
C VAL A 739 19.67 -20.31 -40.04
N TYR A 740 18.79 -21.29 -40.20
CA TYR A 740 18.05 -21.86 -39.05
C TYR A 740 18.98 -22.51 -38.02
N ALA A 741 20.02 -23.23 -38.46
CA ALA A 741 21.05 -23.77 -37.56
C ALA A 741 21.85 -22.68 -36.82
N ALA A 742 22.10 -21.54 -37.46
CA ALA A 742 22.75 -20.40 -36.82
C ALA A 742 21.83 -19.74 -35.78
N LYS A 743 20.54 -19.54 -36.10
CA LYS A 743 19.54 -18.99 -35.17
C LYS A 743 19.32 -19.89 -33.94
N ALA A 744 19.31 -21.21 -34.13
CA ALA A 744 19.23 -22.15 -33.01
C ALA A 744 20.46 -22.04 -32.08
N ARG A 745 21.67 -21.95 -32.64
CA ARG A 745 22.90 -21.72 -31.85
C ARG A 745 22.91 -20.36 -31.16
N GLU A 746 22.42 -19.32 -31.82
CA GLU A 746 22.25 -17.98 -31.25
C GLU A 746 21.30 -18.03 -30.04
N ALA A 747 20.14 -18.67 -30.18
CA ALA A 747 19.17 -18.81 -29.08
C ALA A 747 19.76 -19.54 -27.87
N ARG A 748 20.55 -20.61 -28.08
CA ARG A 748 21.30 -21.28 -27.01
C ARG A 748 22.34 -20.37 -26.34
N ALA A 749 23.05 -19.54 -27.12
CA ALA A 749 24.01 -18.58 -26.58
C ALA A 749 23.32 -17.48 -25.75
N VAL A 750 22.17 -16.98 -26.21
CA VAL A 750 21.33 -16.04 -25.45
C VAL A 750 20.83 -16.67 -24.16
N TYR A 751 20.37 -17.92 -24.19
CA TYR A 751 20.00 -18.66 -22.98
C TYR A 751 21.18 -18.81 -22.01
N ALA A 752 22.37 -19.15 -22.50
CA ALA A 752 23.57 -19.24 -21.66
C ALA A 752 23.89 -17.90 -20.97
N ALA A 753 23.72 -16.77 -21.67
CA ALA A 753 23.86 -15.43 -21.10
C ALA A 753 22.79 -15.10 -20.04
N SER A 754 21.52 -15.42 -20.32
CA SER A 754 20.43 -15.24 -19.34
C SER A 754 20.62 -16.10 -18.10
N ARG A 755 21.06 -17.35 -18.26
CA ARG A 755 21.38 -18.26 -17.16
C ARG A 755 22.58 -17.78 -16.34
N ALA A 756 23.60 -17.19 -16.98
CA ALA A 756 24.75 -16.62 -16.27
C ALA A 756 24.37 -15.49 -15.31
N SER A 757 23.26 -14.77 -15.58
CA SER A 757 22.73 -13.73 -14.69
C SER A 757 22.21 -14.25 -13.34
N LEU A 758 22.08 -15.57 -13.17
CA LEU A 758 21.77 -16.22 -11.88
C LEU A 758 22.99 -16.36 -10.97
N PHE A 759 24.19 -16.08 -11.47
CA PHE A 759 25.43 -16.22 -10.73
C PHE A 759 26.11 -14.85 -10.57
N PRO A 760 26.80 -14.61 -9.44
CA PRO A 760 27.49 -13.35 -9.22
C PRO A 760 28.65 -13.18 -10.21
N PRO A 761 28.74 -12.06 -10.94
CA PRO A 761 29.90 -11.77 -11.76
C PRO A 761 31.09 -11.46 -10.84
N LEU A 762 32.22 -12.12 -11.08
CA LEU A 762 33.49 -11.84 -10.42
C LEU A 762 34.36 -11.03 -11.37
N GLY A 763 34.63 -9.78 -11.00
CA GLY A 763 35.43 -8.85 -11.80
C GLY A 763 36.64 -8.34 -11.03
N LEU A 764 37.62 -7.86 -11.78
CA LEU A 764 38.70 -7.01 -11.28
C LEU A 764 38.49 -5.61 -11.87
N SER A 765 38.40 -4.62 -11.00
CA SER A 765 38.25 -3.22 -11.37
C SER A 765 39.43 -2.43 -10.81
N ALA A 766 39.92 -1.48 -11.60
CA ALA A 766 40.95 -0.54 -11.19
C ALA A 766 40.46 0.87 -11.51
N HIS A 767 40.43 1.73 -10.50
CA HIS A 767 39.97 3.10 -10.63
C HIS A 767 41.05 4.06 -10.15
N ALA A 768 41.21 5.16 -10.89
CA ALA A 768 42.16 6.21 -10.58
C ALA A 768 41.41 7.53 -10.69
N GLN A 769 41.22 8.20 -9.55
CA GLN A 769 40.48 9.43 -9.47
C GLN A 769 41.31 10.52 -8.81
N ARG A 770 41.32 11.68 -9.45
CA ARG A 770 41.89 12.92 -8.92
C ARG A 770 40.78 13.96 -8.92
N ALA A 771 40.37 14.39 -7.73
CA ALA A 771 39.29 15.35 -7.56
C ALA A 771 39.74 16.49 -6.65
N GLN A 772 39.36 17.71 -6.99
CA GLN A 772 39.56 18.89 -6.15
C GLN A 772 38.23 19.23 -5.50
N THR A 773 38.14 19.18 -4.17
CA THR A 773 36.96 19.67 -3.46
C THR A 773 37.08 21.18 -3.24
N THR A 774 36.02 21.93 -3.52
CA THR A 774 35.96 23.37 -3.21
C THR A 774 35.27 23.62 -1.88
N PRO A 775 35.61 24.68 -1.13
CA PRO A 775 34.97 25.02 0.16
C PRO A 775 33.44 25.22 0.10
N GLN A 776 32.87 25.41 -1.10
CA GLN A 776 31.42 25.53 -1.33
C GLN A 776 30.66 24.19 -1.45
N GLY A 777 31.32 23.06 -1.17
CA GLY A 777 30.65 21.78 -0.96
C GLY A 777 31.11 20.68 -1.93
N SER A 778 31.32 19.48 -1.39
CA SER A 778 31.42 18.24 -2.15
C SER A 778 30.01 17.77 -2.51
N LEU A 779 29.77 17.34 -3.75
CA LEU A 779 28.53 16.69 -4.20
C LEU A 779 28.42 15.23 -3.68
N SER A 780 28.85 14.96 -2.44
CA SER A 780 28.72 13.64 -1.82
C SER A 780 27.34 13.48 -1.15
N PRO A 781 26.62 12.36 -1.34
CA PRO A 781 25.28 12.15 -0.79
C PRO A 781 25.21 11.96 0.74
N VAL A 782 26.36 11.96 1.43
CA VAL A 782 26.49 11.69 2.86
C VAL A 782 27.27 12.84 3.50
N GLY A 783 26.55 13.85 3.97
CA GLY A 783 27.02 14.85 4.94
C GLY A 783 27.96 15.95 4.41
N ASN A 784 27.51 17.20 4.51
CA ASN A 784 28.36 18.39 4.38
C ASN A 784 29.30 18.51 5.59
N LEU A 785 30.54 18.03 5.46
CA LEU A 785 31.64 18.45 6.32
C LEU A 785 32.39 19.60 5.62
N PRO A 786 32.74 20.69 6.32
CA PRO A 786 33.62 21.72 5.75
C PRO A 786 34.98 21.08 5.47
N SER A 787 35.41 21.08 4.21
CA SER A 787 36.77 20.67 3.84
C SER A 787 37.51 21.87 3.24
N ASP A 788 38.67 22.21 3.81
CA ASP A 788 39.65 23.09 3.17
C ASP A 788 39.95 22.51 1.78
N GLY A 789 39.81 23.34 0.74
CA GLY A 789 39.88 22.87 -0.64
C GLY A 789 41.19 22.14 -0.91
N SER A 790 41.12 20.81 -1.01
CA SER A 790 42.28 19.94 -1.14
C SER A 790 42.10 19.04 -2.36
N VAL A 791 43.19 18.84 -3.09
CA VAL A 791 43.24 17.90 -4.22
C VAL A 791 43.43 16.51 -3.62
N SER A 792 42.41 15.66 -3.71
CA SER A 792 42.48 14.26 -3.29
C SER A 792 42.76 13.36 -4.48
N ASN A 793 43.78 12.52 -4.36
CA ASN A 793 43.99 11.39 -5.26
C ASN A 793 43.51 10.11 -4.56
N SER A 794 42.81 9.25 -5.30
CA SER A 794 42.46 7.90 -4.86
C SER A 794 42.71 6.93 -6.02
N PHE A 795 43.57 5.94 -5.76
CA PHE A 795 43.79 4.79 -6.61
C PHE A 795 43.21 3.58 -5.89
N ASP A 796 42.39 2.79 -6.56
CA ASP A 796 41.84 1.56 -6.02
C ASP A 796 41.92 0.43 -7.04
N VAL A 797 42.30 -0.76 -6.58
CA VAL A 797 42.25 -2.01 -7.35
C VAL A 797 41.46 -2.99 -6.52
N GLN A 798 40.27 -3.34 -6.99
CA GLN A 798 39.29 -4.13 -6.26
C GLN A 798 38.82 -5.31 -7.10
N ALA A 799 38.87 -6.50 -6.51
CA ALA A 799 38.31 -7.72 -7.04
C ALA A 799 37.04 -8.10 -6.26
N GLY A 800 36.01 -8.55 -6.96
CA GLY A 800 34.80 -9.04 -6.30
C GLY A 800 33.55 -8.91 -7.15
N VAL A 801 32.42 -8.84 -6.46
CA VAL A 801 31.08 -8.80 -7.05
C VAL A 801 30.51 -7.39 -6.90
N THR A 802 30.07 -6.80 -8.01
CA THR A 802 29.41 -5.49 -8.04
C THR A 802 27.94 -5.62 -8.40
N SER A 803 27.05 -5.06 -7.58
CA SER A 803 25.61 -4.96 -7.88
C SER A 803 24.93 -6.27 -8.29
N TYR A 804 25.34 -7.41 -7.72
CA TYR A 804 24.71 -8.70 -8.00
C TYR A 804 23.33 -8.77 -7.37
N GLU A 805 22.31 -9.05 -8.18
CA GLU A 805 20.94 -9.21 -7.70
C GLU A 805 20.75 -10.58 -7.04
N LEU A 806 20.40 -10.57 -5.76
CA LEU A 806 19.94 -11.75 -5.04
C LEU A 806 18.47 -12.00 -5.42
N ASP A 807 18.25 -13.04 -6.22
CA ASP A 807 16.95 -13.33 -6.84
C ASP A 807 15.96 -14.03 -5.88
N PHE A 808 15.43 -13.29 -4.90
CA PHE A 808 14.44 -13.82 -3.95
C PHE A 808 13.05 -14.03 -4.55
N PHE A 809 12.70 -13.22 -5.55
CA PHE A 809 11.35 -13.15 -6.15
C PHE A 809 11.29 -13.80 -7.54
N GLY A 810 12.36 -14.48 -7.97
CA GLY A 810 12.42 -15.25 -9.20
C GLY A 810 12.45 -14.41 -10.49
N ARG A 811 12.87 -13.13 -10.44
CA ARG A 811 12.94 -12.27 -11.63
C ARG A 811 13.97 -12.79 -12.63
N GLN A 812 15.18 -13.09 -12.16
CA GLN A 812 16.26 -13.60 -13.01
C GLN A 812 16.02 -15.07 -13.39
N GLN A 813 15.42 -15.85 -12.49
CA GLN A 813 15.00 -17.23 -12.76
C GLN A 813 13.95 -17.29 -13.87
N SER A 814 12.90 -16.47 -13.79
CA SER A 814 11.90 -16.35 -14.86
C SER A 814 12.53 -15.87 -16.17
N GLY A 815 13.48 -14.94 -16.13
CA GLY A 815 14.24 -14.52 -17.32
C GLY A 815 15.08 -15.64 -17.94
N ALA A 816 15.73 -16.46 -17.11
CA ALA A 816 16.48 -17.63 -17.57
C ALA A 816 15.56 -18.72 -18.14
N GLN A 817 14.40 -18.97 -17.53
CA GLN A 817 13.38 -19.89 -18.05
C GLN A 817 12.84 -19.41 -19.40
N GLN A 818 12.53 -18.12 -19.53
CA GLN A 818 12.12 -17.52 -20.79
C GLN A 818 13.18 -17.73 -21.88
N GLY A 819 14.46 -17.50 -21.57
CA GLY A 819 15.56 -17.76 -22.51
C GLY A 819 15.68 -19.24 -22.88
N GLY A 820 15.47 -20.15 -21.92
CA GLY A 820 15.49 -21.60 -22.14
C GLY A 820 14.41 -22.05 -23.11
N SER A 821 13.15 -21.66 -22.87
CA SER A 821 12.04 -22.00 -23.76
C SER A 821 12.19 -21.39 -25.17
N LEU A 822 12.83 -20.22 -25.32
CA LEU A 822 13.17 -19.66 -26.63
C LEU A 822 14.29 -20.45 -27.34
N ALA A 823 15.27 -20.97 -26.60
CA ALA A 823 16.30 -21.85 -27.16
C ALA A 823 15.68 -23.18 -27.64
N ASP A 824 14.75 -23.74 -26.85
CA ASP A 824 13.99 -24.94 -27.25
C ASP A 824 13.16 -24.66 -28.51
N ALA A 825 12.48 -23.50 -28.58
CA ALA A 825 11.74 -23.09 -29.78
C ALA A 825 12.65 -23.00 -31.02
N GLY A 826 13.86 -22.42 -30.88
CA GLY A 826 14.83 -22.33 -31.97
C GLY A 826 15.33 -23.71 -32.46
N ASP A 827 15.51 -24.66 -31.53
CA ASP A 827 15.87 -26.04 -31.88
C ASP A 827 14.73 -26.75 -32.62
N ARG A 828 13.47 -26.50 -32.25
CA ARG A 828 12.30 -27.03 -32.94
C ARG A 828 12.05 -26.36 -34.30
N ASP A 829 12.33 -25.06 -34.44
CA ASP A 829 12.28 -24.37 -35.74
C ASP A 829 13.30 -24.95 -36.72
N TYR A 830 14.51 -25.27 -36.26
CA TYR A 830 15.52 -25.94 -37.08
C TYR A 830 15.06 -27.33 -37.54
N ALA A 831 14.44 -28.09 -36.65
CA ALA A 831 13.85 -29.39 -36.99
C ALA A 831 12.72 -29.25 -38.04
N ALA A 832 11.86 -28.23 -37.91
CA ALA A 832 10.80 -27.94 -38.88
C ALA A 832 11.37 -27.54 -40.25
N ALA A 833 12.39 -26.68 -40.28
CA ALA A 833 13.08 -26.30 -41.51
C ALA A 833 13.73 -27.52 -42.20
N ARG A 834 14.33 -28.43 -41.42
CA ARG A 834 14.90 -29.68 -41.93
C ARG A 834 13.84 -30.55 -42.61
N MET A 835 12.70 -30.74 -41.95
CA MET A 835 11.56 -31.50 -42.49
C MET A 835 11.00 -30.85 -43.77
N ASN A 836 10.88 -29.52 -43.78
CA ASN A 836 10.39 -28.79 -44.95
C ASN A 836 11.32 -28.92 -46.15
N LEU A 837 12.64 -28.80 -45.95
CA LEU A 837 13.63 -28.96 -47.01
C LEU A 837 13.59 -30.37 -47.63
N VAL A 838 13.48 -31.42 -46.80
CA VAL A 838 13.32 -32.80 -47.29
C VAL A 838 12.13 -32.92 -48.23
N GLY A 839 11.00 -32.32 -47.85
CA GLY A 839 9.79 -32.34 -48.66
C GLY A 839 9.86 -31.48 -49.93
N GLU A 840 10.50 -30.32 -49.87
CA GLU A 840 10.70 -29.44 -51.04
C GLU A 840 11.62 -30.08 -52.08
N VAL A 841 12.74 -30.67 -51.65
CA VAL A 841 13.65 -31.42 -52.53
C VAL A 841 12.91 -32.62 -53.16
N SER A 842 12.11 -33.35 -52.37
CA SER A 842 11.32 -34.47 -52.87
C SER A 842 10.29 -34.04 -53.93
N ASN A 843 9.56 -32.96 -53.68
CA ASN A 843 8.58 -32.43 -54.63
C ASN A 843 9.24 -31.93 -55.92
N ALA A 844 10.35 -31.20 -55.82
CA ALA A 844 11.10 -30.71 -56.98
C ALA A 844 11.65 -31.87 -57.83
N TYR A 845 12.21 -32.90 -57.20
CA TYR A 845 12.72 -34.08 -57.88
C TYR A 845 11.61 -34.91 -58.55
N LEU A 846 10.46 -35.08 -57.89
CA LEU A 846 9.32 -35.78 -58.48
C LEU A 846 8.76 -35.03 -59.70
N THR A 847 8.71 -33.70 -59.63
CA THR A 847 8.28 -32.83 -60.75
C THR A 847 9.24 -32.99 -61.93
N LEU A 848 10.55 -32.92 -61.69
CA LEU A 848 11.58 -33.15 -62.71
C LEU A 848 11.43 -34.52 -63.40
N ARG A 849 11.17 -35.58 -62.63
CA ARG A 849 10.99 -36.93 -63.19
C ARG A 849 9.73 -37.03 -64.07
N ALA A 850 8.64 -36.40 -63.65
CA ALA A 850 7.41 -36.35 -64.43
C ALA A 850 7.59 -35.54 -65.72
N ASP A 851 8.23 -34.37 -65.64
CA ASP A 851 8.47 -33.51 -66.81
C ASP A 851 9.47 -34.13 -67.80
N ARG A 852 10.45 -34.91 -67.33
CA ARG A 852 11.28 -35.77 -68.21
C ARG A 852 10.47 -36.84 -68.93
N ALA A 853 9.49 -37.46 -68.26
CA ALA A 853 8.61 -38.43 -68.89
C ALA A 853 7.73 -37.78 -69.96
N LEU A 854 7.21 -36.57 -69.69
CA LEU A 854 6.47 -35.77 -70.66
C LEU A 854 7.34 -35.36 -71.85
N LEU A 855 8.61 -34.98 -71.62
CA LEU A 855 9.57 -34.67 -72.68
C LEU A 855 9.86 -35.90 -73.55
N SER A 856 10.15 -37.06 -72.94
CA SER A 856 10.39 -38.31 -73.68
C SER A 856 9.18 -38.72 -74.54
N MET A 857 7.97 -38.46 -74.04
CA MET A 857 6.72 -38.71 -74.77
C MET A 857 6.53 -37.70 -75.91
N ALA A 858 6.85 -36.42 -75.70
CA ALA A 858 6.82 -35.37 -76.72
C ALA A 858 7.86 -35.60 -77.83
N ASP A 859 9.07 -36.03 -77.48
CA ASP A 859 10.13 -36.40 -78.43
C ASP A 859 9.67 -37.55 -79.35
N SER A 860 9.07 -38.59 -78.76
CA SER A 860 8.55 -39.74 -79.50
C SER A 860 7.39 -39.35 -80.44
N ASN A 861 6.48 -38.49 -79.97
CA ASN A 861 5.36 -37.98 -80.76
C ASN A 861 5.84 -37.09 -81.92
N ALA A 862 6.76 -36.16 -81.67
CA ALA A 862 7.33 -35.30 -82.71
C ALA A 862 8.09 -36.10 -83.78
N ALA A 863 8.86 -37.12 -83.38
CA ALA A 863 9.54 -38.01 -84.32
C ALA A 863 8.55 -38.82 -85.18
N GLY A 864 7.48 -39.33 -84.58
CA GLY A 864 6.41 -40.03 -85.29
C GLY A 864 5.69 -39.13 -86.30
N LEU A 865 5.32 -37.92 -85.89
CA LEU A 865 4.65 -36.94 -86.76
C LEU A 865 5.58 -36.41 -87.87
N ALA A 866 6.89 -36.29 -87.62
CA ALA A 866 7.86 -35.92 -88.65
C ALA A 866 7.94 -36.98 -89.75
N ALA A 867 8.09 -38.26 -89.36
CA ALA A 867 8.10 -39.36 -90.32
C ALA A 867 6.80 -39.44 -91.14
N ASN A 868 5.65 -39.15 -90.51
CA ASN A 868 4.36 -39.14 -91.20
C ASN A 868 4.20 -37.92 -92.13
N ALA A 869 4.65 -36.72 -91.73
CA ALA A 869 4.64 -35.54 -92.59
C ALA A 869 5.52 -35.73 -93.83
N ASP A 870 6.68 -36.37 -93.68
CA ASP A 870 7.57 -36.73 -94.80
C ASP A 870 6.94 -37.77 -95.73
N MET A 871 6.19 -38.74 -95.18
CA MET A 871 5.43 -39.70 -95.97
C MET A 871 4.36 -39.01 -96.82
N ILE A 872 3.55 -38.11 -96.23
CA ILE A 872 2.50 -37.36 -96.93
C ILE A 872 3.11 -36.40 -97.96
N GLY A 873 4.24 -35.76 -97.66
CA GLY A 873 4.98 -34.93 -98.61
C GLY A 873 5.46 -35.72 -99.83
N ARG A 874 6.01 -36.93 -99.61
CA ARG A 874 6.39 -37.84 -100.72
C ARG A 874 5.18 -38.31 -101.53
N ALA A 875 4.08 -38.66 -100.86
CA ALA A 875 2.83 -39.04 -101.53
C ALA A 875 2.27 -37.89 -102.40
N LYS A 876 2.39 -36.64 -101.94
CA LYS A 876 2.01 -35.46 -102.73
C LYS A 876 2.87 -35.29 -103.99
N ALA A 877 4.18 -35.52 -103.89
CA ALA A 877 5.11 -35.38 -105.01
C ALA A 877 4.80 -36.33 -106.18
N VAL A 878 4.20 -37.49 -105.89
CA VAL A 878 3.73 -38.47 -106.89
C VAL A 878 2.24 -38.33 -107.23
N GLY A 879 1.57 -37.26 -106.78
CA GLY A 879 0.15 -36.97 -107.07
C GLY A 879 -0.88 -37.70 -106.20
N GLY A 880 -0.46 -38.47 -105.19
CA GLY A 880 -1.31 -39.34 -104.37
C GLY A 880 -1.93 -38.70 -103.11
N ALA A 881 -1.70 -37.41 -102.84
CA ALA A 881 -2.27 -36.70 -101.68
C ALA A 881 -2.69 -35.25 -102.02
N ALA A 882 -3.63 -34.68 -101.26
CA ALA A 882 -4.05 -33.29 -101.44
C ALA A 882 -3.05 -32.29 -100.80
N GLN A 883 -2.99 -31.06 -101.33
CA GLN A 883 -2.15 -30.00 -100.72
C GLN A 883 -2.61 -29.66 -99.29
N LEU A 884 -3.92 -29.78 -99.03
CA LEU A 884 -4.52 -29.59 -97.71
C LEU A 884 -3.93 -30.55 -96.68
N ASP A 885 -3.69 -31.81 -97.05
CA ASP A 885 -3.20 -32.84 -96.14
C ASP A 885 -1.74 -32.59 -95.72
N VAL A 886 -0.93 -32.04 -96.63
CA VAL A 886 0.45 -31.59 -96.34
C VAL A 886 0.43 -30.50 -95.28
N TYR A 887 -0.41 -29.46 -95.42
CA TYR A 887 -0.49 -28.39 -94.44
C TYR A 887 -1.07 -28.85 -93.09
N ARG A 888 -2.03 -29.79 -93.10
CA ARG A 888 -2.54 -30.41 -91.86
C ARG A 888 -1.45 -31.19 -91.13
N ALA A 889 -0.67 -32.01 -91.84
CA ALA A 889 0.43 -32.76 -91.26
C ALA A 889 1.55 -31.84 -90.73
N GLN A 890 1.89 -30.77 -91.47
CA GLN A 890 2.85 -29.76 -91.01
C GLN A 890 2.37 -29.04 -89.75
N SER A 891 1.09 -28.65 -89.68
CA SER A 891 0.52 -28.00 -88.49
C SER A 891 0.62 -28.90 -87.25
N LEU A 892 0.35 -30.21 -87.39
CA LEU A 892 0.47 -31.17 -86.30
C LEU A 892 1.93 -31.32 -85.84
N LEU A 893 2.88 -31.41 -86.77
CA LEU A 893 4.31 -31.46 -86.44
C LEU A 893 4.77 -30.19 -85.72
N GLN A 894 4.39 -29.00 -86.18
CA GLN A 894 4.77 -27.75 -85.51
C GLN A 894 4.15 -27.66 -84.11
N ASN A 895 2.91 -28.10 -83.91
CA ASN A 895 2.31 -28.18 -82.58
C ASN A 895 3.09 -29.11 -81.64
N ALA A 896 3.51 -30.29 -82.13
CA ALA A 896 4.33 -31.22 -81.36
C ALA A 896 5.71 -30.65 -81.01
N ARG A 897 6.35 -29.90 -81.93
CA ARG A 897 7.62 -29.19 -81.65
C ARG A 897 7.47 -28.09 -80.60
N VAL A 898 6.36 -27.34 -80.61
CA VAL A 898 6.08 -26.36 -79.55
C VAL A 898 5.99 -27.05 -78.18
N ARG A 899 5.30 -28.19 -78.10
CA ARG A 899 5.21 -28.98 -76.85
C ARG A 899 6.56 -29.56 -76.42
N GLN A 900 7.38 -30.01 -77.35
CA GLN A 900 8.74 -30.47 -77.08
C GLN A 900 9.60 -29.36 -76.42
N GLU A 901 9.59 -28.15 -76.99
CA GLU A 901 10.34 -27.01 -76.41
C GLU A 901 9.75 -26.56 -75.06
N GLU A 902 8.43 -26.63 -74.89
CA GLU A 902 7.78 -26.35 -73.59
C GLU A 902 8.32 -27.28 -72.49
N TYR A 903 8.35 -28.60 -72.72
CA TYR A 903 8.86 -29.54 -71.72
C TYR A 903 10.38 -29.46 -71.54
N ARG A 904 11.15 -29.15 -72.59
CA ARG A 904 12.59 -28.85 -72.44
C ARG A 904 12.83 -27.66 -71.52
N MET A 905 12.05 -26.60 -71.68
CA MET A 905 12.11 -25.43 -70.81
C MET A 905 11.77 -25.80 -69.36
N ARG A 906 10.69 -26.57 -69.13
CA ARG A 906 10.30 -26.98 -67.76
C ARG A 906 11.38 -27.82 -67.08
N VAL A 907 11.94 -28.82 -67.76
CA VAL A 907 13.05 -29.64 -67.24
C VAL A 907 14.26 -28.76 -66.85
N ALA A 908 14.59 -27.76 -67.68
CA ALA A 908 15.68 -26.83 -67.36
C ALA A 908 15.37 -25.94 -66.14
N GLN A 909 14.12 -25.49 -65.99
CA GLN A 909 13.66 -24.72 -64.83
C GLN A 909 13.66 -25.57 -63.55
N ASP A 910 13.23 -26.82 -63.63
CA ASP A 910 13.22 -27.77 -62.50
C ASP A 910 14.63 -28.08 -62.01
N LEU A 911 15.57 -28.32 -62.93
CA LEU A 911 16.99 -28.51 -62.60
C LEU A 911 17.56 -27.27 -61.89
N GLN A 912 17.18 -26.06 -62.34
CA GLN A 912 17.61 -24.83 -61.70
C GLN A 912 16.98 -24.63 -60.31
N GLY A 913 15.72 -25.01 -60.13
CA GLY A 913 15.08 -25.05 -58.80
C GLY A 913 15.79 -26.01 -57.86
N LEU A 914 16.16 -27.19 -58.37
CA LEU A 914 16.88 -28.21 -57.60
C LEU A 914 18.30 -27.75 -57.22
N ASN A 915 19.01 -27.04 -58.10
CA ASN A 915 20.32 -26.44 -57.80
C ASN A 915 20.27 -25.55 -56.55
N VAL A 916 19.21 -24.74 -56.41
CA VAL A 916 19.02 -23.84 -55.26
C VAL A 916 18.74 -24.63 -53.98
N LEU A 917 17.82 -25.61 -54.05
CA LEU A 917 17.44 -26.41 -52.89
C LEU A 917 18.59 -27.29 -52.37
N VAL A 918 19.35 -27.92 -53.27
CA VAL A 918 20.52 -28.75 -52.92
C VAL A 918 21.71 -27.88 -52.47
N GLY A 919 21.81 -26.65 -53.01
CA GLY A 919 22.88 -25.71 -52.69
C GLY A 919 24.18 -25.94 -53.48
N GLU A 920 24.13 -26.75 -54.53
CA GLU A 920 25.17 -26.94 -55.54
C GLU A 920 24.57 -27.35 -56.88
N SER A 921 25.38 -27.34 -57.94
CA SER A 921 24.93 -27.77 -59.28
C SER A 921 24.66 -29.26 -59.30
N VAL A 922 23.46 -29.66 -59.68
CA VAL A 922 23.11 -31.06 -59.93
C VAL A 922 23.52 -31.50 -61.35
N PRO A 923 23.83 -32.78 -61.57
CA PRO A 923 24.09 -33.33 -62.90
C PRO A 923 22.91 -33.12 -63.89
N PRO A 924 23.17 -32.83 -65.17
CA PRO A 924 22.11 -32.67 -66.17
C PRO A 924 21.26 -33.93 -66.43
N ASP A 925 21.71 -35.11 -65.99
CA ASP A 925 21.02 -36.39 -66.09
C ASP A 925 20.20 -36.73 -64.82
N THR A 926 20.14 -35.84 -63.83
CA THR A 926 19.40 -36.08 -62.59
C THR A 926 17.93 -36.43 -62.83
N GLY A 927 17.47 -37.53 -62.23
CA GLY A 927 16.11 -38.06 -62.38
C GLY A 927 15.91 -38.99 -63.59
N ALA A 928 16.97 -39.31 -64.34
CA ALA A 928 16.91 -40.25 -65.47
C ALA A 928 17.16 -41.71 -65.06
N ALA A 929 17.77 -41.97 -63.90
CA ALA A 929 18.19 -43.32 -63.48
C ALA A 929 17.00 -44.26 -63.24
N ARG A 930 15.86 -43.73 -62.77
CA ARG A 930 14.65 -44.50 -62.48
C ARG A 930 13.49 -44.08 -63.38
N PRO A 931 12.93 -44.97 -64.22
CA PRO A 931 11.85 -44.60 -65.14
C PRO A 931 10.55 -44.29 -64.39
N TRP A 932 9.84 -43.25 -64.83
CA TRP A 932 8.46 -42.99 -64.42
C TRP A 932 7.55 -44.12 -64.94
N PRO A 933 6.57 -44.64 -64.19
CA PRO A 933 5.97 -44.14 -62.95
C PRO A 933 6.41 -44.87 -61.66
N GLN A 934 7.62 -45.43 -61.61
CA GLN A 934 8.08 -46.15 -60.40
C GLN A 934 8.11 -45.22 -59.17
N ARG A 935 7.48 -45.66 -58.07
CA ARG A 935 7.37 -44.91 -56.81
C ARG A 935 8.75 -44.63 -56.20
N SER A 936 9.00 -43.37 -55.83
CA SER A 936 10.20 -42.95 -55.08
C SER A 936 9.96 -42.86 -53.56
N THR A 937 8.72 -42.99 -53.10
CA THR A 937 8.33 -42.83 -51.68
C THR A 937 7.51 -44.01 -51.16
N ALA A 938 7.66 -44.31 -49.88
CA ALA A 938 6.84 -45.28 -49.15
C ALA A 938 5.47 -44.67 -48.75
N GLN A 939 4.50 -45.52 -48.41
CA GLN A 939 3.24 -45.08 -47.83
C GLN A 939 3.41 -44.80 -46.33
N VAL A 940 2.66 -43.82 -45.80
CA VAL A 940 2.78 -43.38 -44.41
C VAL A 940 1.42 -43.40 -43.73
N ALA A 941 1.37 -43.84 -42.46
CA ALA A 941 0.14 -43.86 -41.69
C ALA A 941 -0.06 -42.55 -40.91
N PRO A 942 -1.25 -41.91 -40.95
CA PRO A 942 -1.47 -40.58 -40.39
C PRO A 942 -1.61 -40.52 -38.85
N GLY A 943 -1.89 -41.64 -38.17
CA GLY A 943 -2.13 -41.66 -36.72
C GLY A 943 -3.37 -40.87 -36.27
N MET A 944 -3.44 -40.50 -34.98
CA MET A 944 -4.55 -39.73 -34.39
C MET A 944 -4.34 -38.21 -34.53
N PRO A 945 -5.39 -37.39 -34.69
CA PRO A 945 -5.27 -35.92 -34.71
C PRO A 945 -4.53 -35.34 -33.49
N SER A 946 -4.78 -35.88 -32.29
CA SER A 946 -4.12 -35.44 -31.05
C SER A 946 -2.62 -35.70 -31.04
N SER A 947 -2.13 -36.69 -31.80
CA SER A 947 -0.70 -37.01 -31.86
C SER A 947 0.13 -35.93 -32.57
N LEU A 948 -0.50 -35.08 -33.39
CA LEU A 948 0.18 -33.97 -34.06
C LEU A 948 0.78 -32.97 -33.07
N LEU A 949 0.09 -32.69 -31.96
CA LEU A 949 0.53 -31.71 -30.97
C LEU A 949 1.87 -32.10 -30.31
N GLN A 950 2.18 -33.39 -30.26
CA GLN A 950 3.41 -33.92 -29.68
C GLN A 950 4.49 -34.22 -30.72
N ARG A 951 4.12 -34.27 -32.01
CA ARG A 951 4.98 -34.75 -33.10
C ARG A 951 5.45 -33.63 -34.01
N ARG A 952 4.62 -32.63 -34.30
CA ARG A 952 4.96 -31.64 -35.32
C ARG A 952 5.93 -30.60 -34.76
N PRO A 953 7.11 -30.41 -35.35
CA PRO A 953 8.16 -29.56 -34.77
C PRO A 953 7.77 -28.07 -34.73
N ASP A 954 7.01 -27.58 -35.70
CA ASP A 954 6.46 -26.22 -35.74
C ASP A 954 5.46 -25.95 -34.59
N LEU A 955 4.59 -26.90 -34.26
CA LEU A 955 3.67 -26.81 -33.11
C LEU A 955 4.42 -26.81 -31.78
N LEU A 956 5.45 -27.65 -31.66
CA LEU A 956 6.30 -27.71 -30.48
C LEU A 956 7.10 -26.41 -30.31
N ALA A 957 7.55 -25.80 -31.41
CA ALA A 957 8.19 -24.49 -31.39
C ALA A 957 7.20 -23.38 -30.96
N ALA A 958 5.96 -23.42 -31.47
CA ALA A 958 4.92 -22.47 -31.08
C ALA A 958 4.56 -22.59 -29.59
N TYR A 959 4.43 -23.82 -29.07
CA TYR A 959 4.18 -24.06 -27.65
C TYR A 959 5.33 -23.58 -26.76
N ALA A 960 6.59 -23.85 -27.13
CA ALA A 960 7.75 -23.35 -26.41
C ALA A 960 7.79 -21.80 -26.34
N ARG A 961 7.28 -21.10 -27.37
CA ARG A 961 7.10 -19.63 -27.31
C ARG A 961 6.00 -19.20 -26.33
N VAL A 962 4.94 -19.99 -26.15
CA VAL A 962 3.92 -19.76 -25.11
C VAL A 962 4.55 -19.89 -23.73
N GLU A 963 5.34 -20.94 -23.49
CA GLU A 963 6.06 -21.12 -22.23
C GLU A 963 7.02 -19.95 -21.96
N ALA A 964 7.76 -19.51 -22.99
CA ALA A 964 8.64 -18.35 -22.88
C ALA A 964 7.87 -17.07 -22.52
N ALA A 965 6.73 -16.80 -23.17
CA ALA A 965 5.89 -15.65 -22.88
C ALA A 965 5.33 -15.71 -21.45
N ASN A 966 4.97 -16.90 -20.97
CA ASN A 966 4.47 -17.11 -19.61
C ASN A 966 5.54 -16.77 -18.55
N SER A 967 6.76 -17.27 -18.73
CA SER A 967 7.89 -16.89 -17.87
C SER A 967 8.19 -15.39 -17.94
N GLY A 968 8.01 -14.75 -19.10
CA GLY A 968 8.13 -13.30 -19.26
C GLY A 968 7.12 -12.49 -18.42
N VAL A 969 5.91 -13.02 -18.21
CA VAL A 969 4.93 -12.42 -17.27
C VAL A 969 5.43 -12.52 -15.83
N GLY A 970 6.00 -13.66 -15.43
CA GLY A 970 6.61 -13.85 -14.12
C GLY A 970 7.74 -12.84 -13.84
N ALA A 971 8.65 -12.66 -14.81
CA ALA A 971 9.72 -11.67 -14.71
C ALA A 971 9.21 -10.23 -14.61
N ALA A 972 8.16 -9.87 -15.37
CA ALA A 972 7.55 -8.54 -15.31
C ALA A 972 6.86 -8.29 -13.95
N LYS A 973 6.19 -9.29 -13.38
CA LYS A 973 5.57 -9.20 -12.05
C LYS A 973 6.62 -9.09 -10.94
N ALA A 974 7.71 -9.86 -11.03
CA ALA A 974 8.82 -9.78 -10.08
C ALA A 974 9.52 -8.40 -10.09
N ALA A 975 9.53 -7.69 -11.23
CA ALA A 975 10.09 -6.34 -11.33
C ALA A 975 9.31 -5.26 -10.54
N MET A 976 8.10 -5.58 -10.04
CA MET A 976 7.32 -4.73 -9.12
C MET A 976 7.80 -4.83 -7.67
N LEU A 977 8.58 -5.85 -7.33
CA LEU A 977 9.04 -6.14 -5.98
C LEU A 977 10.45 -5.56 -5.72
N PRO A 978 10.90 -5.49 -4.44
CA PRO A 978 12.21 -4.97 -4.11
C PRO A 978 13.33 -5.79 -4.76
N THR A 979 14.30 -5.09 -5.36
CA THR A 979 15.53 -5.70 -5.84
C THR A 979 16.58 -5.62 -4.74
N ILE A 980 17.15 -6.76 -4.34
CA ILE A 980 18.21 -6.83 -3.34
C ILE A 980 19.53 -7.03 -4.08
N SER A 981 20.40 -6.03 -4.04
CA SER A 981 21.72 -6.05 -4.65
C SER A 981 22.80 -6.29 -3.60
N LEU A 982 23.78 -7.13 -3.92
CA LEU A 982 24.96 -7.41 -3.13
C LEU A 982 26.19 -6.89 -3.89
N THR A 983 26.96 -6.05 -3.20
CA THR A 983 28.29 -5.64 -3.64
C THR A 983 29.28 -6.12 -2.59
N ALA A 984 30.24 -6.96 -2.98
CA ALA A 984 31.26 -7.51 -2.11
C ALA A 984 32.61 -7.38 -2.82
N LEU A 985 33.44 -6.46 -2.34
CA LEU A 985 34.69 -6.06 -2.95
C LEU A 985 35.83 -6.25 -1.96
N THR A 986 36.99 -6.67 -2.45
CA THR A 986 38.24 -6.78 -1.69
C THR A 986 39.39 -6.29 -2.56
N GLY A 987 40.34 -5.55 -2.01
CA GLY A 987 41.36 -4.91 -2.82
C GLY A 987 42.26 -3.93 -2.08
N GLY A 988 43.09 -3.20 -2.82
CA GLY A 988 43.92 -2.13 -2.28
C GLY A 988 43.33 -0.76 -2.58
N VAL A 989 43.33 0.17 -1.62
CA VAL A 989 42.99 1.58 -1.85
C VAL A 989 44.12 2.45 -1.30
N SER A 990 44.66 3.36 -2.11
CA SER A 990 45.74 4.26 -1.71
C SER A 990 45.59 5.67 -2.29
N ARG A 991 46.19 6.66 -1.62
CA ARG A 991 46.37 8.03 -2.15
C ARG A 991 47.54 8.15 -3.14
N GLU A 992 48.43 7.16 -3.14
CA GLU A 992 49.60 7.08 -4.00
C GLU A 992 49.63 5.72 -4.72
N LEU A 993 49.87 5.74 -6.04
CA LEU A 993 49.92 4.52 -6.84
C LEU A 993 51.01 3.55 -6.37
N SER A 994 52.14 4.07 -5.87
CA SER A 994 53.31 3.31 -5.39
C SER A 994 53.00 2.40 -4.20
N THR A 995 52.01 2.76 -3.37
CA THR A 995 51.67 2.02 -2.14
C THR A 995 50.40 1.19 -2.28
N LEU A 996 49.80 1.12 -3.48
CA LEU A 996 48.51 0.48 -3.72
C LEU A 996 48.48 -1.02 -3.37
N LEU A 997 49.56 -1.75 -3.64
CA LEU A 997 49.70 -3.18 -3.34
C LEU A 997 50.48 -3.47 -2.05
N SER A 998 50.75 -2.44 -1.23
CA SER A 998 51.38 -2.64 0.07
C SER A 998 50.39 -3.26 1.07
N GLY A 999 50.90 -4.16 1.94
CA GLY A 999 50.05 -4.89 2.89
C GLY A 999 49.26 -4.03 3.87
N SER A 1000 49.65 -2.75 4.06
CA SER A 1000 48.94 -1.79 4.92
C SER A 1000 47.70 -1.16 4.27
N ASN A 1001 47.52 -1.29 2.96
CA ASN A 1001 46.46 -0.62 2.19
C ASN A 1001 45.35 -1.58 1.71
N SER A 1002 45.26 -2.78 2.31
CA SER A 1002 44.17 -3.73 2.05
C SER A 1002 42.84 -3.18 2.56
N SER A 1003 41.80 -3.28 1.74
CA SER A 1003 40.45 -2.80 1.98
C SER A 1003 39.44 -3.85 1.53
N TRP A 1004 38.33 -3.94 2.24
CA TRP A 1004 37.19 -4.76 1.85
C TRP A 1004 35.90 -3.97 2.09
N ALA A 1005 34.90 -4.18 1.24
CA ALA A 1005 33.61 -3.53 1.33
C ALA A 1005 32.49 -4.54 1.04
N GLY A 1006 31.54 -4.66 1.96
CA GLY A 1006 30.30 -5.41 1.78
C GLY A 1006 29.11 -4.46 1.87
N VAL A 1007 28.36 -4.31 0.79
CA VAL A 1007 27.17 -3.45 0.71
C VAL A 1007 25.99 -4.27 0.24
N LEU A 1008 24.95 -4.32 1.07
CA LEU A 1008 23.63 -4.80 0.67
C LEU A 1008 22.75 -3.58 0.36
N GLY A 1009 22.40 -3.43 -0.91
CA GLY A 1009 21.52 -2.36 -1.38
C GLY A 1009 20.14 -2.91 -1.68
N VAL A 1010 19.09 -2.40 -1.02
CA VAL A 1010 17.71 -2.72 -1.37
C VAL A 1010 17.14 -1.56 -2.17
N SER A 1011 16.75 -1.81 -3.42
CA SER A 1011 16.10 -0.83 -4.28
C SER A 1011 14.65 -1.23 -4.48
N LEU A 1012 13.73 -0.37 -4.04
CA LEU A 1012 12.31 -0.52 -4.30
C LEU A 1012 11.81 0.76 -4.98
N PRO A 1013 11.51 0.69 -6.28
CA PRO A 1013 10.87 1.80 -6.98
C PRO A 1013 9.45 1.99 -6.46
N LEU A 1014 9.22 3.09 -5.74
CA LEU A 1014 7.92 3.41 -5.15
C LEU A 1014 6.96 4.09 -6.14
N PHE A 1015 7.50 4.83 -7.11
CA PHE A 1015 6.75 5.59 -8.08
C PHE A 1015 7.49 5.66 -9.42
N ASP A 1016 6.83 5.25 -10.50
CA ASP A 1016 7.39 5.26 -11.86
C ASP A 1016 6.36 5.63 -12.93
N TRP A 1017 5.33 6.39 -12.54
CA TRP A 1017 4.25 6.86 -13.42
C TRP A 1017 3.51 5.72 -14.17
N GLY A 1018 3.45 4.53 -13.59
CA GLY A 1018 2.74 3.38 -14.16
C GLY A 1018 3.56 2.56 -15.17
N ARG A 1019 4.85 2.87 -15.37
CA ARG A 1019 5.72 2.20 -16.35
C ARG A 1019 5.76 0.68 -16.15
N ARG A 1020 5.94 0.19 -14.91
CA ARG A 1020 5.96 -1.25 -14.66
C ARG A 1020 4.61 -1.91 -14.83
N SER A 1021 3.52 -1.23 -14.48
CA SER A 1021 2.16 -1.76 -14.69
C SER A 1021 1.90 -1.97 -16.17
N ALA A 1022 2.25 -0.98 -17.00
CA ALA A 1022 2.18 -1.11 -18.46
C ALA A 1022 3.07 -2.25 -19.00
N ASN A 1023 4.26 -2.48 -18.42
CA ASN A 1023 5.11 -3.60 -18.80
C ASN A 1023 4.51 -4.97 -18.43
N VAL A 1024 3.83 -5.09 -17.29
CA VAL A 1024 3.12 -6.32 -16.92
C VAL A 1024 1.99 -6.58 -17.91
N THR A 1025 1.16 -5.56 -18.20
CA THR A 1025 0.10 -5.67 -19.22
C THR A 1025 0.67 -6.05 -20.58
N ALA A 1026 1.79 -5.44 -21.02
CA ALA A 1026 2.43 -5.79 -22.28
C ALA A 1026 2.92 -7.26 -22.31
N SER A 1027 3.42 -7.79 -21.20
CA SER A 1027 3.79 -9.22 -21.11
C SER A 1027 2.56 -10.14 -21.11
N GLU A 1028 1.46 -9.75 -20.48
CA GLU A 1028 0.20 -10.52 -20.49
C GLU A 1028 -0.40 -10.57 -21.91
N GLU A 1029 -0.38 -9.47 -22.65
CA GLU A 1029 -0.82 -9.43 -24.04
C GLU A 1029 0.09 -10.24 -24.98
N ARG A 1030 1.41 -10.29 -24.73
CA ARG A 1030 2.33 -11.17 -25.47
C ARG A 1030 2.02 -12.65 -25.23
N LEU A 1031 1.64 -13.03 -24.02
CA LEU A 1031 1.21 -14.39 -23.71
C LEU A 1031 -0.09 -14.74 -24.44
N ALA A 1032 -1.06 -13.82 -24.46
CA ALA A 1032 -2.31 -14.00 -25.21
C ALA A 1032 -2.05 -14.16 -26.72
N ALA A 1033 -1.19 -13.32 -27.30
CA ALA A 1033 -0.79 -13.40 -28.70
C ALA A 1033 -0.05 -14.72 -29.03
N ALA A 1034 0.85 -15.17 -28.14
CA ALA A 1034 1.55 -16.44 -28.30
C ALA A 1034 0.59 -17.63 -28.25
N MET A 1035 -0.39 -17.61 -27.34
CA MET A 1035 -1.42 -18.65 -27.23
C MET A 1035 -2.26 -18.73 -28.50
N ALA A 1036 -2.76 -17.60 -28.99
CA ALA A 1036 -3.54 -17.54 -30.23
C ALA A 1036 -2.73 -18.00 -31.45
N SER A 1037 -1.43 -17.69 -31.49
CA SER A 1037 -0.52 -18.16 -32.54
C SER A 1037 -0.34 -19.68 -32.52
N TYR A 1038 -0.23 -20.29 -31.33
CA TYR A 1038 -0.18 -21.74 -31.16
C TYR A 1038 -1.50 -22.40 -31.60
N GLU A 1039 -2.63 -21.84 -31.20
CA GLU A 1039 -3.96 -22.34 -31.59
C GLU A 1039 -4.16 -22.29 -33.12
N SER A 1040 -3.77 -21.17 -33.75
CA SER A 1040 -3.80 -21.02 -35.20
C SER A 1040 -2.88 -22.03 -35.91
N ALA A 1041 -1.66 -22.23 -35.41
CA ALA A 1041 -0.74 -23.22 -35.96
C ALA A 1041 -1.31 -24.64 -35.88
N ALA A 1042 -1.95 -25.00 -34.76
CA ALA A 1042 -2.60 -26.30 -34.59
C ALA A 1042 -3.76 -26.49 -35.59
N GLN A 1043 -4.59 -25.47 -35.81
CA GLN A 1043 -5.67 -25.51 -36.80
C GLN A 1043 -5.15 -25.66 -38.24
N VAL A 1044 -4.08 -24.95 -38.59
CA VAL A 1044 -3.43 -25.07 -39.89
C VAL A 1044 -2.87 -26.48 -40.09
N ALA A 1045 -2.20 -27.03 -39.08
CA ALA A 1045 -1.64 -28.38 -39.14
C ALA A 1045 -2.72 -29.47 -39.32
N LEU A 1046 -3.85 -29.34 -38.60
CA LEU A 1046 -5.01 -30.21 -38.77
C LEU A 1046 -5.57 -30.12 -40.19
N ARG A 1047 -5.75 -28.91 -40.73
CA ARG A 1047 -6.26 -28.68 -42.08
C ARG A 1047 -5.34 -29.28 -43.14
N GLU A 1048 -4.03 -29.08 -43.03
CA GLU A 1048 -3.05 -29.62 -43.98
C GLU A 1048 -3.09 -31.16 -44.02
N THR A 1049 -3.15 -31.78 -42.83
CA THR A 1049 -3.22 -33.25 -42.72
C THR A 1049 -4.54 -33.77 -43.28
N ALA A 1050 -5.66 -33.13 -42.93
CA ALA A 1050 -6.98 -33.50 -43.45
C ALA A 1050 -7.06 -33.36 -44.98
N ASN A 1051 -6.54 -32.27 -45.54
CA ASN A 1051 -6.51 -32.06 -46.99
C ASN A 1051 -5.68 -33.12 -47.72
N ALA A 1052 -4.53 -33.50 -47.16
CA ALA A 1052 -3.68 -34.53 -47.74
C ALA A 1052 -4.34 -35.92 -47.70
N LEU A 1053 -5.07 -36.24 -46.63
CA LEU A 1053 -5.84 -37.49 -46.52
C LEU A 1053 -7.04 -37.53 -47.48
N ILE A 1054 -7.82 -36.46 -47.55
CA ILE A 1054 -8.93 -36.34 -48.51
C ILE A 1054 -8.41 -36.48 -49.95
N ALA A 1055 -7.26 -35.88 -50.25
CA ALA A 1055 -6.63 -36.02 -51.55
C ALA A 1055 -6.20 -37.48 -51.82
N ASP A 1056 -5.63 -38.19 -50.84
CA ASP A 1056 -5.22 -39.59 -51.01
C ASP A 1056 -6.41 -40.52 -51.32
N ASP A 1057 -7.51 -40.34 -50.59
CA ASP A 1057 -8.76 -41.10 -50.77
C ASP A 1057 -9.36 -40.95 -52.17
N HIS A 1058 -9.29 -39.73 -52.75
CA HIS A 1058 -9.88 -39.44 -54.05
C HIS A 1058 -8.91 -39.60 -55.23
N LEU A 1059 -7.60 -39.46 -55.03
CA LEU A 1059 -6.62 -39.61 -56.10
C LEU A 1059 -6.44 -41.08 -56.49
N THR A 1060 -6.56 -42.02 -55.55
CA THR A 1060 -6.45 -43.45 -55.82
C THR A 1060 -7.47 -43.94 -56.85
N PRO A 1061 -8.80 -43.77 -56.67
CA PRO A 1061 -9.79 -44.20 -57.65
C PRO A 1061 -9.71 -43.40 -58.97
N GLN A 1062 -9.34 -42.11 -58.93
CA GLN A 1062 -9.09 -41.33 -60.16
C GLN A 1062 -7.95 -41.93 -60.98
N LEU A 1063 -6.87 -42.35 -60.31
CA LEU A 1063 -5.71 -42.94 -60.97
C LEU A 1063 -6.06 -44.29 -61.60
N GLU A 1064 -6.80 -45.15 -60.89
CA GLU A 1064 -7.27 -46.43 -61.43
C GLU A 1064 -8.16 -46.25 -62.66
N ALA A 1065 -9.11 -45.30 -62.61
CA ALA A 1065 -9.99 -45.00 -63.73
C ALA A 1065 -9.24 -44.42 -64.94
N GLN A 1066 -8.30 -43.50 -64.71
CA GLN A 1066 -7.48 -42.91 -65.78
C GLN A 1066 -6.55 -43.95 -66.42
N GLN A 1067 -5.96 -44.85 -65.62
CA GLN A 1067 -5.15 -45.96 -66.14
C GLN A 1067 -5.98 -46.90 -67.02
N ALA A 1068 -7.19 -47.28 -66.58
CA ALA A 1068 -8.09 -48.10 -67.37
C ALA A 1068 -8.49 -47.42 -68.69
N ARG A 1069 -8.70 -46.09 -68.67
CA ARG A 1069 -8.99 -45.29 -69.87
C ARG A 1069 -7.82 -45.29 -70.86
N VAL A 1070 -6.59 -45.07 -70.40
CA VAL A 1070 -5.40 -45.13 -71.25
C VAL A 1070 -5.24 -46.52 -71.88
N GLN A 1071 -5.40 -47.60 -71.10
CA GLN A 1071 -5.33 -48.97 -71.62
C GLN A 1071 -6.39 -49.26 -72.69
N ALA A 1072 -7.60 -48.70 -72.56
CA ALA A 1072 -8.63 -48.82 -73.58
C ALA A 1072 -8.26 -48.05 -74.86
N LEU A 1073 -7.77 -46.81 -74.72
CA LEU A 1073 -7.34 -45.98 -75.87
C LEU A 1073 -6.11 -46.55 -76.59
N GLU A 1074 -5.20 -47.23 -75.88
CA GLU A 1074 -4.07 -47.95 -76.50
C GLU A 1074 -4.56 -49.02 -77.47
N LYS A 1075 -5.61 -49.77 -77.09
CA LYS A 1075 -6.24 -50.76 -77.98
C LYS A 1075 -6.92 -50.07 -79.17
N VAL A 1076 -7.65 -48.98 -78.94
CA VAL A 1076 -8.31 -48.20 -80.01
C VAL A 1076 -7.29 -47.68 -81.03
N ALA A 1077 -6.20 -47.06 -80.56
CA ALA A 1077 -5.14 -46.54 -81.41
C ALA A 1077 -4.42 -47.66 -82.18
N SER A 1078 -4.19 -48.82 -81.56
CA SER A 1078 -3.59 -49.99 -82.21
C SER A 1078 -4.47 -50.56 -83.33
N ILE A 1079 -5.77 -50.70 -83.08
CA ILE A 1079 -6.75 -51.18 -84.07
C ILE A 1079 -6.83 -50.19 -85.23
N SER A 1080 -7.00 -48.89 -84.96
CA SER A 1080 -7.10 -47.87 -86.01
C SER A 1080 -5.81 -47.80 -86.84
N ARG A 1081 -4.62 -47.90 -86.22
CA ARG A 1081 -3.34 -47.98 -86.94
C ARG A 1081 -3.26 -49.20 -87.87
N THR A 1082 -3.80 -50.33 -87.46
CA THR A 1082 -3.85 -51.56 -88.27
C THR A 1082 -4.81 -51.42 -89.44
N ARG A 1083 -5.97 -50.78 -89.24
CA ARG A 1083 -6.96 -50.50 -90.30
C ARG A 1083 -6.41 -49.51 -91.33
N PHE A 1084 -5.75 -48.44 -90.89
CA PHE A 1084 -5.06 -47.49 -91.75
C PHE A 1084 -3.99 -48.18 -92.61
N ARG A 1085 -3.11 -48.99 -92.01
CA ARG A 1085 -2.08 -49.76 -92.74
C ARG A 1085 -2.67 -50.74 -93.76
N SER A 1086 -3.87 -51.25 -93.51
CA SER A 1086 -4.59 -52.15 -94.42
C SER A 1086 -5.44 -51.41 -95.45
N GLY A 1087 -5.40 -50.07 -95.50
CA GLY A 1087 -6.18 -49.25 -96.43
C GLY A 1087 -7.67 -49.14 -96.10
N MET A 1088 -8.11 -49.55 -94.90
CA MET A 1088 -9.52 -49.59 -94.49
C MET A 1088 -10.00 -48.32 -93.75
N GLU A 1089 -9.11 -47.36 -93.51
CA GLU A 1089 -9.37 -46.13 -92.73
C GLU A 1089 -8.45 -45.01 -93.21
N ASP A 1090 -8.87 -43.74 -93.10
CA ASP A 1090 -8.05 -42.57 -93.46
C ASP A 1090 -6.95 -42.28 -92.42
N TYR A 1091 -5.86 -41.63 -92.86
CA TYR A 1091 -4.75 -41.24 -91.99
C TYR A 1091 -5.20 -40.33 -90.84
N PHE A 1092 -6.05 -39.33 -91.11
CA PHE A 1092 -6.44 -38.36 -90.07
C PHE A 1092 -7.36 -38.99 -89.03
N SER A 1093 -8.20 -39.96 -89.40
CA SER A 1093 -8.98 -40.75 -88.45
C SER A 1093 -8.08 -41.57 -87.51
N SER A 1094 -7.00 -42.17 -88.03
CA SER A 1094 -6.02 -42.86 -87.20
C SER A 1094 -5.21 -41.93 -86.31
N GLN A 1095 -4.92 -40.72 -86.78
CA GLN A 1095 -4.25 -39.72 -85.98
C GLN A 1095 -5.15 -39.10 -84.91
N ASP A 1096 -6.45 -38.98 -85.13
CA ASP A 1096 -7.38 -38.52 -84.09
C ASP A 1096 -7.38 -39.48 -82.90
N ALA A 1097 -7.36 -40.81 -83.14
CA ALA A 1097 -7.23 -41.82 -82.08
C ALA A 1097 -5.89 -41.75 -81.33
N GLN A 1098 -4.78 -41.48 -82.03
CA GLN A 1098 -3.46 -41.29 -81.40
C GLN A 1098 -3.36 -39.99 -80.60
N ARG A 1099 -3.99 -38.90 -81.08
CA ARG A 1099 -4.06 -37.63 -80.34
C ARG A 1099 -4.84 -37.77 -79.04
N GLU A 1100 -5.96 -38.49 -79.06
CA GLU A 1100 -6.75 -38.78 -77.86
C GLU A 1100 -5.92 -39.59 -76.86
N LEU A 1101 -5.25 -40.66 -77.31
CA LEU A 1101 -4.35 -41.44 -76.45
C LEU A 1101 -3.23 -40.58 -75.85
N TYR A 1102 -2.56 -39.75 -76.65
CA TYR A 1102 -1.48 -38.87 -76.19
C TYR A 1102 -1.94 -37.88 -75.11
N ALA A 1103 -3.10 -37.26 -75.30
CA ALA A 1103 -3.68 -36.33 -74.33
C ALA A 1103 -3.98 -37.02 -72.99
N GLU A 1104 -4.54 -38.23 -73.03
CA GLU A 1104 -4.89 -38.99 -71.83
C GLU A 1104 -3.66 -39.60 -71.12
N GLN A 1105 -2.60 -39.93 -71.87
CA GLN A 1105 -1.30 -40.32 -71.31
C GLN A 1105 -0.62 -39.15 -70.59
N GLN A 1106 -0.69 -37.93 -71.14
CA GLN A 1106 -0.23 -36.73 -70.46
C GLN A 1106 -0.99 -36.53 -69.14
N GLN A 1107 -2.32 -36.59 -69.18
CA GLN A 1107 -3.16 -36.45 -67.98
C GLN A 1107 -2.86 -37.53 -66.93
N LEU A 1108 -2.55 -38.75 -67.35
CA LEU A 1108 -2.14 -39.82 -66.45
C LEU A 1108 -0.83 -39.48 -65.72
N ILE A 1109 0.18 -38.95 -66.43
CA ILE A 1109 1.46 -38.55 -65.81
C ILE A 1109 1.25 -37.42 -64.80
N GLU A 1110 0.46 -36.40 -65.15
CA GLU A 1110 0.13 -35.29 -64.25
C GLU A 1110 -0.63 -35.77 -63.00
N LEU A 1111 -1.56 -36.72 -63.15
CA LEU A 1111 -2.30 -37.30 -62.03
C LEU A 1111 -1.40 -38.16 -61.12
N GLN A 1112 -0.49 -38.93 -61.70
CA GLN A 1112 0.52 -39.69 -60.96
C GLN A 1112 1.45 -38.77 -60.18
N LEU A 1113 1.87 -37.64 -60.76
CA LEU A 1113 2.68 -36.63 -60.08
C LEU A 1113 1.89 -36.04 -58.90
N LYS A 1114 0.62 -35.68 -59.11
CA LYS A 1114 -0.25 -35.16 -58.06
C LYS A 1114 -0.38 -36.13 -56.88
N ALA A 1115 -0.50 -37.42 -57.13
CA ALA A 1115 -0.52 -38.45 -56.09
C ALA A 1115 0.83 -38.58 -55.36
N ALA A 1116 1.96 -38.56 -56.08
CA ALA A 1116 3.28 -38.64 -55.48
C ALA A 1116 3.61 -37.41 -54.60
N VAL A 1117 3.30 -36.21 -55.07
CA VAL A 1117 3.45 -34.96 -54.31
C VAL A 1117 2.52 -34.94 -53.09
N ASN A 1118 1.29 -35.46 -53.21
CA ASN A 1118 0.38 -35.57 -52.08
C ASN A 1118 0.95 -36.45 -50.95
N MET A 1119 1.60 -37.57 -51.28
CA MET A 1119 2.24 -38.45 -50.30
C MET A 1119 3.39 -37.75 -49.56
N VAL A 1120 4.21 -36.95 -50.26
CA VAL A 1120 5.25 -36.11 -49.63
C VAL A 1120 4.63 -35.04 -48.72
N ASN A 1121 3.56 -34.38 -49.17
CA ASN A 1121 2.86 -33.38 -48.36
C ASN A 1121 2.22 -34.00 -47.12
N LEU A 1122 1.66 -35.22 -47.21
CA LEU A 1122 1.15 -35.97 -46.07
C LEU A 1122 2.27 -36.28 -45.07
N TYR A 1123 3.43 -36.74 -45.53
CA TYR A 1123 4.60 -36.98 -44.68
C TYR A 1123 5.04 -35.73 -43.91
N LYS A 1124 5.07 -34.55 -44.57
CA LYS A 1124 5.35 -33.26 -43.91
C LYS A 1124 4.26 -32.90 -42.89
N ALA A 1125 2.99 -33.01 -43.28
CA ALA A 1125 1.85 -32.55 -42.51
C ALA A 1125 1.73 -33.27 -41.15
N ILE A 1126 2.11 -34.55 -41.10
CA ILE A 1126 2.08 -35.36 -39.88
C ILE A 1126 3.34 -35.23 -39.00
N GLY A 1127 4.31 -34.40 -39.40
CA GLY A 1127 5.55 -34.18 -38.63
C GLY A 1127 6.64 -35.21 -38.87
N GLY A 1128 6.87 -35.63 -40.11
CA GLY A 1128 7.81 -36.69 -40.49
C GLY A 1128 9.24 -36.56 -39.92
N GLY A 1129 9.71 -37.63 -39.25
CA GLY A 1129 11.11 -38.05 -39.12
C GLY A 1129 12.15 -37.09 -38.54
N TRP A 1130 11.78 -36.02 -37.81
CA TRP A 1130 12.80 -35.08 -37.30
C TRP A 1130 13.56 -35.60 -36.06
N GLY A 1131 13.00 -36.56 -35.32
CA GLY A 1131 13.52 -37.05 -34.04
C GLY A 1131 14.50 -38.25 -34.09
N ALA A 1132 14.67 -38.90 -35.24
CA ALA A 1132 15.60 -40.02 -35.41
C ALA A 1132 16.83 -39.58 -36.21
N ALA A 1133 17.83 -39.02 -35.52
CA ALA A 1133 19.20 -38.89 -36.03
C ALA A 1133 20.18 -39.02 -34.87
#